data_AF-A0A2T3W554-F1
#
_entry.id   AF-A0A2T3W554-F1
#
_cell.length_a   1.000
_cell.length_b   1.000
_cell.length_c   1.000
_cell.angle_alpha   90.00
_cell.angle_beta   90.00
_cell.angle_gamma   90.00
#
_symmetry.space_group_name_H-M   'P 1'
#
loop_
_entity.id
_entity.type
_entity.pdbx_description
1 polymer ?
#
loop_
_entity_poly.entity_id
_entity_poly.type
_entity_poly.pdbx_seq_one_letter_code
_entity_poly.pdbx_strand_id
1 'polypeptide(L)'
;MDTTAPAGAATGPTFKLNTSGVQAQAQVRAGQFVVLAGSTARAEEVPSLANHTYAQLRANLRATGQLVEAGAGQLRFTADTPFASPSAAAVAVLGRTANGKLEWKREDQPEVTYGDWLAQAGSAGPTDHLPAGGMVTTWQPFFRELAARLLDYEDRQLELIQILRTAGIAINHDEGEPLTEMDPFTFFSLILKHTSNSSALNLFAKVGAALGIQADVPTDLNGVPWSNPMNAWFFAYRSKRQAGDVPTLWQLARQAVDGNLDAQTFEAALNIRKVALPKLTQGLFWLNPERYLALNGVNVPYLQGRGVAQAGQVQTLADYDTVLGLARRLNADFPALSHAAWLQAQSGNQVAVMDSDHFPFTQYQADAGQYVGDRVKGNLVLDRKYAPLLLDLMAGNWTALKPSRSPYSGREQLAVKVSLGGGAKTDSGAFARALLFADGGGYEYVTFPAGLTLEAGLPDGKADGPRQALQDPDTWAHLLALLNAPLPEGLQATLTLNTEFGALTLLPLGPAQWQDAETALERYRQGTGLNRRLRIGLSLHPQHLTSDAFPDLLDAALTYIDELLALLDRLMSPPTASPATGSAEPVIEVAGTQTLAHEPQAFQPVPGVPLNQILYGPPGTGKTYRVVEEALAVLDPVFLADHAGREGRAARKARYDGLVAQGRVSFITFHQSFGYEDFIEGIKPVMTGGVLSYRLDDGVFLKAVRAAGGHLDSPTSDEQPTPAVPQAQPGTQVWRMYIDGSVPVSRIRDLSLTRGELRMGSFKTKPRDLTHLGVEELSGRQLLFKDSMRTGDLVLLATGVDRIGAVGIVTGDYLFDPHSDPAFATDYAHARSVNWLATGLNLSATGTLGKPFAPPTLQRVTGVSPEQVLKALGLALPPEPLQRPGPSVQPHVLIIDEINRGNISKIFGELITLLESSKRAGASEALSVTLPLSRRTLSIPQSLYVIGTMNTADRSLTLLDAALRRRFVFKPVWPEPELLPVLTLEHTGLDLRKFLFVINDRIERLLSREQVIGHAYLLGLPATLEGVASAVRERILPLLEEYFFEDWSKIREVLGDPGKPLEAQFIHQIGKGSEIRYRLNPQAFGNIEAFTGVYAQVNDADFPFNA
;
A
#
# COMPACT_ATOMS: atom_id res chain seq x y z
N MET A 1 -53.09 58.85 25.31
CA MET A 1 -52.11 58.08 26.12
C MET A 1 -51.88 56.80 25.36
N ASP A 2 -50.63 56.48 25.04
CA ASP A 2 -50.31 55.51 23.99
C ASP A 2 -49.05 54.72 24.37
N THR A 3 -49.12 53.41 24.19
CA THR A 3 -48.10 52.38 24.47
C THR A 3 -48.53 51.13 23.69
N THR A 4 -47.68 50.39 22.99
CA THR A 4 -46.36 49.86 23.41
C THR A 4 -45.40 49.58 22.24
N ALA A 5 -44.14 49.30 22.58
CA ALA A 5 -43.10 48.57 21.81
C ALA A 5 -42.46 49.25 20.57
N PRO A 6 -41.11 49.20 20.42
CA PRO A 6 -40.39 49.83 19.30
C PRO A 6 -39.91 48.85 18.20
N ALA A 7 -39.64 49.43 17.02
CA ALA A 7 -38.72 48.97 15.97
C ALA A 7 -38.80 47.48 15.51
N GLY A 8 -39.51 47.24 14.40
CA GLY A 8 -39.50 45.93 13.72
C GLY A 8 -38.20 45.64 12.97
N ALA A 9 -37.83 44.35 12.91
CA ALA A 9 -36.72 43.87 12.08
C ALA A 9 -37.03 44.01 10.58
N ALA A 10 -36.02 44.33 9.77
CA ALA A 10 -36.18 44.52 8.33
C ALA A 10 -36.59 43.21 7.63
N THR A 11 -37.83 43.15 7.14
CA THR A 11 -38.35 42.03 6.35
C THR A 11 -37.81 42.06 4.93
N GLY A 12 -37.12 40.98 4.51
CA GLY A 12 -36.68 40.82 3.12
C GLY A 12 -37.85 40.63 2.14
N PRO A 13 -37.61 40.76 0.83
CA PRO A 13 -38.66 40.64 -0.19
C PRO A 13 -39.30 39.24 -0.20
N THR A 14 -40.58 39.21 -0.59
CA THR A 14 -41.33 37.96 -0.81
C THR A 14 -41.07 37.43 -2.22
N PHE A 15 -40.90 36.12 -2.32
CA PHE A 15 -40.80 35.38 -3.57
C PHE A 15 -41.98 34.42 -3.70
N LYS A 16 -42.46 34.25 -4.94
CA LYS A 16 -43.53 33.33 -5.32
C LYS A 16 -42.99 32.24 -6.23
N LEU A 17 -43.55 31.04 -6.09
CA LEU A 17 -43.38 29.93 -7.00
C LEU A 17 -44.79 29.45 -7.40
N ASN A 18 -45.14 29.71 -8.65
CA ASN A 18 -46.43 29.36 -9.25
C ASN A 18 -46.20 28.36 -10.40
N THR A 19 -46.93 27.25 -10.40
CA THR A 19 -46.90 26.21 -11.44
C THR A 19 -48.26 25.51 -11.45
N SER A 20 -48.61 24.78 -12.52
CA SER A 20 -49.89 24.08 -12.65
C SER A 20 -50.21 23.22 -11.42
N GLY A 21 -51.16 23.67 -10.59
CA GLY A 21 -51.56 23.00 -9.34
C GLY A 21 -50.76 23.34 -8.09
N VAL A 22 -49.87 24.35 -8.11
CA VAL A 22 -48.99 24.71 -6.98
C VAL A 22 -48.83 26.23 -6.85
N GLN A 23 -49.03 26.76 -5.64
CA GLN A 23 -48.81 28.16 -5.28
C GLN A 23 -48.10 28.25 -3.93
N ALA A 24 -46.83 28.67 -3.93
CA ALA A 24 -46.04 28.85 -2.71
C ALA A 24 -45.46 30.26 -2.60
N GLN A 25 -45.31 30.73 -1.36
CA GLN A 25 -44.68 32.01 -1.02
C GLN A 25 -43.52 31.78 -0.05
N ALA A 26 -42.45 32.56 -0.19
CA ALA A 26 -41.29 32.48 0.69
C ALA A 26 -40.64 33.85 0.93
N GLN A 27 -39.94 34.01 2.05
CA GLN A 27 -39.22 35.24 2.42
C GLN A 27 -37.82 34.93 2.92
N VAL A 28 -36.89 35.86 2.68
CA VAL A 28 -35.57 35.83 3.33
C VAL A 28 -35.68 36.52 4.70
N ARG A 29 -35.42 35.77 5.78
CA ARG A 29 -35.41 36.27 7.16
C ARG A 29 -34.12 35.82 7.86
N ALA A 30 -33.36 36.76 8.41
CA ALA A 30 -32.08 36.48 9.09
C ALA A 30 -31.10 35.56 8.30
N GLY A 31 -31.05 35.71 6.98
CA GLY A 31 -30.21 34.89 6.08
C GLY A 31 -30.76 33.49 5.76
N GLN A 32 -31.91 33.10 6.31
CA GLN A 32 -32.61 31.84 5.98
C GLN A 32 -33.75 32.08 4.99
N PHE A 33 -34.04 31.08 4.15
CA PHE A 33 -35.13 31.13 3.18
C PHE A 33 -36.36 30.39 3.74
N VAL A 34 -37.42 31.11 4.09
CA VAL A 34 -38.57 30.58 4.83
C VAL A 34 -39.79 30.50 3.92
N VAL A 35 -40.35 29.30 3.70
CA VAL A 35 -41.64 29.12 3.02
C VAL A 35 -42.76 29.44 4.01
N LEU A 36 -43.71 30.28 3.60
CA LEU A 36 -44.74 30.81 4.48
C LEU A 36 -45.87 29.79 4.71
N ALA A 37 -46.41 29.80 5.92
CA ALA A 37 -47.56 29.01 6.32
C ALA A 37 -48.74 29.19 5.34
N GLY A 38 -49.38 28.08 4.96
CA GLY A 38 -50.50 28.08 4.03
C GLY A 38 -50.13 27.90 2.55
N SER A 39 -48.84 27.99 2.18
CA SER A 39 -48.32 27.65 0.83
C SER A 39 -48.70 26.22 0.41
N THR A 40 -49.01 25.99 -0.87
CA THR A 40 -49.29 24.64 -1.40
C THR A 40 -48.09 24.02 -2.11
N ALA A 41 -48.14 22.71 -2.28
CA ALA A 41 -47.10 21.86 -2.85
C ALA A 41 -47.73 20.65 -3.56
N ARG A 42 -47.03 20.03 -4.52
CA ARG A 42 -47.58 18.90 -5.31
C ARG A 42 -47.69 17.61 -4.47
N ALA A 43 -48.76 16.83 -4.60
CA ALA A 43 -48.82 15.51 -3.94
C ALA A 43 -48.01 14.44 -4.70
N GLU A 44 -47.92 14.54 -6.01
CA GLU A 44 -47.14 13.63 -6.87
C GLU A 44 -45.63 13.88 -6.74
N GLU A 45 -44.87 12.80 -6.65
CA GLU A 45 -43.40 12.78 -6.74
C GLU A 45 -43.00 12.05 -8.04
N VAL A 46 -42.18 12.67 -8.88
CA VAL A 46 -41.67 12.01 -10.11
C VAL A 46 -40.43 11.15 -9.81
N PRO A 47 -40.14 10.10 -10.61
CA PRO A 47 -39.01 9.19 -10.36
C PRO A 47 -37.64 9.87 -10.21
N SER A 48 -37.43 11.03 -10.86
CA SER A 48 -36.21 11.84 -10.71
C SER A 48 -36.00 12.41 -9.31
N LEU A 49 -37.03 12.44 -8.45
CA LEU A 49 -36.90 12.81 -7.05
C LEU A 49 -36.36 11.67 -6.18
N ALA A 50 -36.65 10.41 -6.51
CA ALA A 50 -36.43 9.26 -5.61
C ALA A 50 -34.97 9.07 -5.17
N ASN A 51 -34.03 9.37 -6.08
CA ASN A 51 -32.58 9.30 -5.82
C ASN A 51 -31.94 10.67 -5.47
N HIS A 52 -32.75 11.73 -5.28
CA HIS A 52 -32.26 13.08 -5.03
C HIS A 52 -32.03 13.34 -3.53
N THR A 53 -31.02 14.16 -3.20
CA THR A 53 -30.62 14.48 -1.81
C THR A 53 -31.69 15.20 -0.96
N TYR A 54 -32.79 15.62 -1.58
CA TYR A 54 -33.95 16.23 -0.91
C TYR A 54 -35.21 15.34 -0.87
N ALA A 55 -35.15 14.07 -1.32
CA ALA A 55 -36.29 13.14 -1.22
C ALA A 55 -36.77 12.98 0.23
N GLN A 56 -35.83 12.71 1.13
CA GLN A 56 -36.09 12.58 2.58
C GLN A 56 -36.63 13.87 3.22
N LEU A 57 -36.36 15.04 2.65
CA LEU A 57 -36.87 16.32 3.16
C LEU A 57 -38.40 16.38 3.05
N ARG A 58 -38.96 15.96 1.91
CA ARG A 58 -40.42 15.94 1.70
C ARG A 58 -41.11 14.92 2.62
N ALA A 59 -40.52 13.74 2.77
CA ALA A 59 -40.99 12.70 3.68
C ALA A 59 -40.98 13.17 5.14
N ASN A 60 -39.89 13.81 5.58
CA ASN A 60 -39.76 14.32 6.95
C ASN A 60 -40.78 15.44 7.24
N LEU A 61 -41.03 16.36 6.29
CA LEU A 61 -42.04 17.42 6.45
C LEU A 61 -43.47 16.87 6.56
N ARG A 62 -43.78 15.75 5.89
CA ARG A 62 -45.05 15.02 6.07
C ARG A 62 -45.09 14.32 7.43
N ALA A 63 -44.02 13.63 7.83
CA ALA A 63 -43.93 12.92 9.10
C ALA A 63 -44.00 13.83 10.33
N THR A 64 -43.53 15.09 10.24
CA THR A 64 -43.63 16.09 11.32
C THR A 64 -44.93 16.90 11.31
N GLY A 65 -45.85 16.64 10.36
CA GLY A 65 -47.09 17.41 10.21
C GLY A 65 -46.90 18.86 9.72
N GLN A 66 -45.69 19.22 9.28
CA GLN A 66 -45.39 20.53 8.69
C GLN A 66 -45.93 20.66 7.27
N LEU A 67 -46.17 19.53 6.58
CA LEU A 67 -46.71 19.45 5.23
C LEU A 67 -47.85 18.40 5.19
N VAL A 68 -49.10 18.84 5.15
CA VAL A 68 -50.30 17.98 5.25
C VAL A 68 -51.09 17.95 3.94
N GLU A 69 -51.97 16.97 3.76
CA GLU A 69 -52.82 16.89 2.57
C GLU A 69 -53.94 17.94 2.58
N ALA A 70 -54.17 18.59 1.43
CA ALA A 70 -55.15 19.67 1.26
C ALA A 70 -56.29 19.31 0.26
N GLY A 71 -56.31 18.07 -0.22
CA GLY A 71 -57.21 17.59 -1.27
C GLY A 71 -56.69 17.86 -2.68
N ALA A 72 -57.41 17.33 -3.69
CA ALA A 72 -57.18 17.57 -5.12
C ALA A 72 -55.70 17.45 -5.60
N GLY A 73 -54.95 16.48 -5.07
CA GLY A 73 -53.54 16.26 -5.46
C GLY A 73 -52.56 17.30 -4.93
N GLN A 74 -52.91 18.04 -3.87
CA GLN A 74 -52.05 19.06 -3.24
C GLN A 74 -51.78 18.76 -1.77
N LEU A 75 -50.56 19.12 -1.35
CA LEU A 75 -50.12 19.26 0.03
C LEU A 75 -50.07 20.74 0.42
N ARG A 76 -50.05 21.06 1.72
CA ARG A 76 -50.02 22.42 2.24
C ARG A 76 -49.15 22.54 3.48
N PHE A 77 -48.33 23.60 3.53
CA PHE A 77 -47.50 23.93 4.68
C PHE A 77 -48.36 24.45 5.84
N THR A 78 -48.18 23.89 7.04
CA THR A 78 -48.96 24.26 8.25
C THR A 78 -48.31 25.37 9.08
N ALA A 79 -47.01 25.62 8.90
CA ALA A 79 -46.24 26.64 9.61
C ALA A 79 -45.16 27.27 8.70
N ASP A 80 -44.66 28.45 9.10
CA ASP A 80 -43.51 29.10 8.47
C ASP A 80 -42.28 28.18 8.61
N THR A 81 -41.84 27.62 7.48
CA THR A 81 -40.86 26.52 7.45
C THR A 81 -39.52 27.01 6.89
N PRO A 82 -38.44 27.06 7.68
CA PRO A 82 -37.13 27.50 7.22
C PRO A 82 -36.40 26.40 6.41
N PHE A 83 -35.81 26.79 5.29
CA PHE A 83 -35.02 25.92 4.42
C PHE A 83 -33.57 26.39 4.31
N ALA A 84 -32.65 25.43 4.24
CA ALA A 84 -31.21 25.68 4.08
C ALA A 84 -30.82 26.26 2.71
N SER A 85 -31.73 26.24 1.72
CA SER A 85 -31.55 26.93 0.43
C SER A 85 -32.90 27.15 -0.29
N PRO A 86 -32.99 28.12 -1.22
CA PRO A 86 -34.15 28.27 -2.10
C PRO A 86 -34.45 27.01 -2.94
N SER A 87 -33.42 26.26 -3.34
CA SER A 87 -33.60 25.01 -4.10
C SER A 87 -34.20 23.88 -3.25
N ALA A 88 -33.82 23.77 -1.97
CA ALA A 88 -34.46 22.85 -1.04
C ALA A 88 -35.96 23.18 -0.87
N ALA A 89 -36.29 24.47 -0.76
CA ALA A 89 -37.68 24.94 -0.74
C ALA A 89 -38.42 24.66 -2.07
N ALA A 90 -37.80 24.91 -3.22
CA ALA A 90 -38.40 24.66 -4.53
C ALA A 90 -38.72 23.17 -4.74
N VAL A 91 -37.81 22.27 -4.37
CA VAL A 91 -38.04 20.81 -4.43
C VAL A 91 -39.11 20.36 -3.43
N ALA A 92 -39.12 20.91 -2.21
CA ALA A 92 -40.16 20.65 -1.21
C ALA A 92 -41.54 21.18 -1.63
N VAL A 93 -41.61 22.17 -2.52
CA VAL A 93 -42.86 22.64 -3.15
C VAL A 93 -43.25 21.77 -4.35
N LEU A 94 -42.37 21.59 -5.33
CA LEU A 94 -42.71 21.07 -6.67
C LEU A 94 -42.82 19.55 -6.83
N GLY A 95 -42.21 18.73 -5.95
CA GLY A 95 -42.23 17.26 -6.10
C GLY A 95 -41.31 16.72 -7.21
N ARG A 96 -40.44 17.58 -7.75
CA ARG A 96 -39.39 17.27 -8.75
C ARG A 96 -38.09 17.98 -8.40
N THR A 97 -37.00 17.63 -9.08
CA THR A 97 -35.79 18.47 -9.14
C THR A 97 -36.13 19.86 -9.70
N ALA A 98 -35.57 20.91 -9.09
CA ALA A 98 -35.92 22.31 -9.36
C ALA A 98 -34.78 23.25 -8.94
N ASN A 99 -34.41 24.21 -9.81
CA ASN A 99 -33.40 25.22 -9.47
C ASN A 99 -34.07 26.43 -8.79
N GLY A 100 -33.99 26.50 -7.46
CA GLY A 100 -34.61 27.56 -6.68
C GLY A 100 -34.11 28.98 -6.98
N LYS A 101 -32.98 29.17 -7.67
CA LYS A 101 -32.60 30.50 -8.16
C LYS A 101 -33.53 30.99 -9.27
N LEU A 102 -34.06 30.10 -10.11
CA LEU A 102 -34.87 30.42 -11.29
C LEU A 102 -36.38 30.26 -11.02
N GLU A 103 -36.76 29.28 -10.20
CA GLU A 103 -38.16 28.90 -9.94
C GLU A 103 -38.86 29.86 -8.96
N TRP A 104 -38.11 30.43 -8.01
CA TRP A 104 -38.61 31.49 -7.14
C TRP A 104 -38.46 32.84 -7.83
N LYS A 105 -39.56 33.53 -8.06
CA LYS A 105 -39.65 34.86 -8.69
C LYS A 105 -40.12 35.90 -7.67
N ARG A 106 -39.72 37.16 -7.80
CA ARG A 106 -40.20 38.21 -6.89
C ARG A 106 -41.71 38.38 -6.97
N GLU A 107 -42.36 38.62 -5.83
CA GLU A 107 -43.80 38.88 -5.79
C GLU A 107 -44.19 40.19 -6.49
N ASP A 108 -43.32 41.19 -6.43
CA ASP A 108 -43.48 42.53 -7.03
C ASP A 108 -42.90 42.65 -8.44
N GLN A 109 -42.08 41.69 -8.88
CA GLN A 109 -41.38 41.67 -10.18
C GLN A 109 -41.31 40.23 -10.73
N PRO A 110 -42.37 39.68 -11.33
CA PRO A 110 -42.46 38.27 -11.74
C PRO A 110 -41.41 37.83 -12.79
N GLU A 111 -40.86 38.77 -13.54
CA GLU A 111 -39.74 38.60 -14.46
C GLU A 111 -38.39 38.45 -13.75
N VAL A 112 -38.20 39.01 -12.55
CA VAL A 112 -36.97 38.94 -11.76
C VAL A 112 -36.96 37.69 -10.88
N THR A 113 -36.05 36.76 -11.17
CA THR A 113 -35.86 35.54 -10.36
C THR A 113 -35.08 35.85 -9.07
N TYR A 114 -35.06 34.89 -8.13
CA TYR A 114 -34.22 34.97 -6.93
C TYR A 114 -32.72 35.08 -7.30
N GLY A 115 -32.30 34.43 -8.39
CA GLY A 115 -30.94 34.54 -8.94
C GLY A 115 -30.63 35.96 -9.41
N ASP A 116 -31.53 36.56 -10.18
CA ASP A 116 -31.39 37.93 -10.70
C ASP A 116 -31.39 38.96 -9.57
N TRP A 117 -32.29 38.81 -8.59
CA TRP A 117 -32.31 39.67 -7.40
C TRP A 117 -31.00 39.58 -6.59
N LEU A 118 -30.45 38.37 -6.43
CA LEU A 118 -29.17 38.18 -5.76
C LEU A 118 -27.99 38.83 -6.52
N ALA A 119 -28.02 38.77 -7.85
CA ALA A 119 -27.04 39.43 -8.71
C ALA A 119 -27.17 40.97 -8.66
N GLN A 120 -28.40 41.50 -8.70
CA GLN A 120 -28.71 42.93 -8.59
C GLN A 120 -28.33 43.49 -7.20
N ALA A 121 -28.57 42.73 -6.12
CA ALA A 121 -28.10 43.08 -4.78
C ALA A 121 -26.57 43.10 -4.68
N GLY A 122 -25.86 42.31 -5.51
CA GLY A 122 -24.42 42.34 -5.67
C GLY A 122 -23.88 43.40 -6.65
N SER A 123 -24.74 44.05 -7.44
CA SER A 123 -24.35 45.02 -8.48
C SER A 123 -24.49 46.49 -8.06
N ALA A 124 -24.76 46.76 -6.79
CA ALA A 124 -24.58 48.09 -6.21
C ALA A 124 -23.07 48.40 -6.13
N GLY A 125 -22.53 49.03 -7.18
CA GLY A 125 -21.09 49.29 -7.30
C GLY A 125 -20.55 50.14 -6.14
N PRO A 126 -19.29 49.91 -5.71
CA PRO A 126 -18.70 50.64 -4.60
C PRO A 126 -18.48 52.12 -4.97
N THR A 127 -19.35 53.00 -4.48
CA THR A 127 -19.06 54.43 -4.41
C THR A 127 -17.93 54.67 -3.39
N ASP A 128 -17.09 55.68 -3.66
CA ASP A 128 -15.73 55.80 -3.08
C ASP A 128 -15.66 56.23 -1.59
N HIS A 129 -16.72 55.98 -0.83
CA HIS A 129 -16.84 56.31 0.59
C HIS A 129 -17.31 55.10 1.39
N LEU A 130 -16.38 54.46 2.10
CA LEU A 130 -16.74 53.62 3.25
C LEU A 130 -17.51 54.50 4.25
N PRO A 131 -18.75 54.14 4.64
CA PRO A 131 -19.52 54.93 5.59
C PRO A 131 -18.81 54.93 6.96
N ALA A 132 -18.91 56.04 7.69
CA ALA A 132 -18.25 56.21 8.99
C ALA A 132 -18.81 55.34 10.14
N GLY A 133 -19.67 54.37 9.84
CA GLY A 133 -20.02 53.28 10.75
C GLY A 133 -18.97 52.17 10.61
N GLY A 134 -18.16 51.97 11.65
CA GLY A 134 -17.09 50.96 11.67
C GLY A 134 -17.60 49.55 11.44
N MET A 135 -16.72 48.64 11.02
CA MET A 135 -17.13 47.27 10.75
C MET A 135 -17.48 46.55 12.04
N VAL A 136 -18.74 46.16 12.20
CA VAL A 136 -19.16 45.31 13.33
C VAL A 136 -18.57 43.91 13.10
N THR A 137 -17.43 43.63 13.74
CA THR A 137 -16.90 42.27 13.85
C THR A 137 -17.31 41.68 15.20
N THR A 138 -17.66 40.40 15.20
CA THR A 138 -17.99 39.65 16.43
C THR A 138 -16.76 38.97 17.05
N TRP A 139 -15.61 38.99 16.37
CA TRP A 139 -14.42 38.26 16.80
C TRP A 139 -13.40 39.09 17.60
N GLN A 140 -13.37 40.43 17.46
CA GLN A 140 -12.39 41.27 18.16
C GLN A 140 -12.39 41.14 19.70
N PRO A 141 -13.55 41.09 20.41
CA PRO A 141 -13.56 40.92 21.86
C PRO A 141 -13.02 39.55 22.28
N PHE A 142 -13.47 38.50 21.60
CA PHE A 142 -13.06 37.11 21.84
C PHE A 142 -11.57 36.90 21.60
N PHE A 143 -11.00 37.47 20.51
CA PHE A 143 -9.57 37.38 20.22
C PHE A 143 -8.72 38.08 21.29
N ARG A 144 -9.17 39.25 21.80
CA ARG A 144 -8.49 39.98 22.87
C ARG A 144 -8.44 39.18 24.17
N GLU A 145 -9.57 38.64 24.60
CA GLU A 145 -9.65 37.82 25.82
C GLU A 145 -8.85 36.53 25.66
N LEU A 146 -8.95 35.85 24.51
CA LEU A 146 -8.15 34.66 24.21
C LEU A 146 -6.65 34.95 24.21
N ALA A 147 -6.21 36.05 23.59
CA ALA A 147 -4.80 36.43 23.54
C ALA A 147 -4.23 36.71 24.94
N ALA A 148 -4.98 37.41 25.80
CA ALA A 148 -4.61 37.62 27.20
C ALA A 148 -4.60 36.30 27.99
N ARG A 149 -5.66 35.48 27.85
CA ARG A 149 -5.83 34.21 28.58
C ARG A 149 -4.77 33.16 28.22
N LEU A 150 -4.21 33.21 27.01
CA LEU A 150 -3.09 32.34 26.64
C LEU A 150 -1.81 32.63 27.43
N LEU A 151 -1.61 33.86 27.93
CA LEU A 151 -0.42 34.23 28.70
C LEU A 151 -0.34 33.52 30.07
N ASP A 152 -1.48 33.10 30.63
CA ASP A 152 -1.56 32.31 31.89
C ASP A 152 -0.98 30.88 31.76
N TYR A 153 -0.52 30.48 30.56
CA TYR A 153 -0.16 29.09 30.22
C TYR A 153 1.30 28.93 29.73
N GLU A 154 2.17 29.92 29.92
CA GLU A 154 3.61 29.81 29.54
C GLU A 154 4.31 28.62 30.24
N ASP A 155 4.04 28.38 31.53
CA ASP A 155 4.53 27.20 32.26
C ASP A 155 3.70 25.93 32.02
N ARG A 156 2.58 26.03 31.27
CA ARG A 156 1.52 25.01 31.19
C ARG A 156 1.15 24.68 29.73
N GLN A 157 2.14 24.75 28.84
CA GLN A 157 2.00 24.61 27.38
C GLN A 157 1.35 23.28 26.96
N LEU A 158 1.56 22.21 27.72
CA LEU A 158 0.92 20.90 27.53
C LEU A 158 -0.62 20.97 27.63
N GLU A 159 -1.18 21.83 28.49
CA GLU A 159 -2.63 22.03 28.57
C GLU A 159 -3.18 22.64 27.28
N LEU A 160 -2.49 23.65 26.71
CA LEU A 160 -2.88 24.28 25.44
C LEU A 160 -2.89 23.26 24.29
N ILE A 161 -1.88 22.40 24.22
CA ILE A 161 -1.78 21.32 23.24
C ILE A 161 -2.95 20.34 23.39
N GLN A 162 -3.32 20.00 24.62
CA GLN A 162 -4.43 19.09 24.90
C GLN A 162 -5.80 19.73 24.62
N ILE A 163 -5.96 21.03 24.86
CA ILE A 163 -7.17 21.80 24.50
C ILE A 163 -7.39 21.80 22.99
N LEU A 164 -6.36 22.11 22.20
CA LEU A 164 -6.44 22.08 20.72
C LEU A 164 -6.75 20.66 20.19
N ARG A 165 -6.11 19.62 20.75
CA ARG A 165 -6.43 18.22 20.44
C ARG A 165 -7.89 17.88 20.73
N THR A 166 -8.40 18.29 21.89
CA THR A 166 -9.79 18.06 22.33
C THR A 166 -10.81 18.81 21.48
N ALA A 167 -10.47 20.02 20.99
CA ALA A 167 -11.30 20.75 20.03
C ALA A 167 -11.42 20.03 18.67
N GLY A 168 -10.48 19.13 18.34
CA GLY A 168 -10.44 18.32 17.13
C GLY A 168 -9.29 18.69 16.16
N ILE A 169 -8.30 19.46 16.60
CA ILE A 169 -7.17 19.88 15.77
C ILE A 169 -6.06 18.82 15.83
N ALA A 170 -5.73 18.25 14.68
CA ALA A 170 -4.58 17.35 14.56
C ALA A 170 -3.26 18.12 14.74
N ILE A 171 -2.48 17.73 15.76
CA ILE A 171 -1.19 18.30 16.14
C ILE A 171 -0.11 17.23 15.97
N ASN A 172 0.52 17.27 14.79
CA ASN A 172 1.69 16.47 14.41
C ASN A 172 2.76 17.45 13.91
N HIS A 173 3.60 17.99 14.81
CA HIS A 173 4.65 18.96 14.45
C HIS A 173 6.05 18.46 14.72
N ASP A 174 6.38 18.13 15.96
CA ASP A 174 7.73 17.68 16.38
C ASP A 174 8.03 16.26 15.96
N GLU A 175 7.84 16.07 14.66
CA GLU A 175 8.41 15.04 13.83
C GLU A 175 7.99 13.63 14.32
N GLY A 176 6.85 13.61 15.02
CA GLY A 176 6.14 12.45 15.56
C GLY A 176 6.51 12.09 17.01
N GLU A 177 7.42 12.82 17.65
CA GLU A 177 7.41 12.92 19.12
C GLU A 177 6.14 13.67 19.60
N PRO A 178 5.72 13.45 20.86
CA PRO A 178 4.72 14.30 21.49
C PRO A 178 5.24 15.74 21.59
N LEU A 179 4.61 16.68 20.88
CA LEU A 179 4.85 18.10 21.06
C LEU A 179 4.71 18.47 22.55
N THR A 180 5.76 19.03 23.15
CA THR A 180 5.78 19.49 24.54
C THR A 180 5.65 21.02 24.68
N GLU A 181 5.97 21.76 23.62
CA GLU A 181 6.04 23.22 23.60
C GLU A 181 4.94 23.83 22.71
N MET A 182 4.44 25.00 23.08
CA MET A 182 3.41 25.74 22.36
C MET A 182 3.61 27.24 22.57
N ASP A 183 3.32 28.05 21.55
CA ASP A 183 3.33 29.51 21.62
C ASP A 183 1.96 30.09 21.17
N PRO A 184 1.58 31.30 21.61
CA PRO A 184 0.28 31.89 21.26
C PRO A 184 0.04 32.11 19.76
N PHE A 185 1.08 32.43 18.98
CA PHE A 185 0.95 32.64 17.53
C PHE A 185 0.69 31.32 16.79
N THR A 186 1.41 30.25 17.14
CA THR A 186 1.10 28.90 16.65
C THR A 186 -0.30 28.47 17.06
N PHE A 187 -0.71 28.71 18.31
CA PHE A 187 -2.05 28.37 18.80
C PHE A 187 -3.17 28.99 17.92
N PHE A 188 -3.11 30.29 17.65
CA PHE A 188 -4.03 30.95 16.70
C PHE A 188 -3.89 30.41 15.27
N SER A 189 -2.66 30.22 14.78
CA SER A 189 -2.37 29.72 13.43
C SER A 189 -2.98 28.34 13.16
N LEU A 190 -3.02 27.47 14.18
CA LEU A 190 -3.58 26.13 14.11
C LEU A 190 -5.12 26.10 14.04
N ILE A 191 -5.79 27.14 14.52
CA ILE A 191 -7.25 27.31 14.35
C ILE A 191 -7.53 27.95 12.97
N LEU A 192 -6.75 28.96 12.59
CA LEU A 192 -6.95 29.77 11.38
C LEU A 192 -6.39 29.16 10.09
N LYS A 193 -5.95 27.89 10.09
CA LYS A 193 -5.50 27.13 8.90
C LYS A 193 -6.61 26.34 8.19
N HIS A 194 -7.86 26.43 8.67
CA HIS A 194 -8.98 25.64 8.14
C HIS A 194 -9.63 26.29 6.90
N THR A 195 -10.39 25.53 6.12
CA THR A 195 -10.85 25.93 4.77
C THR A 195 -12.19 26.67 4.72
N SER A 196 -12.82 27.00 5.85
CA SER A 196 -14.06 27.78 5.90
C SER A 196 -14.25 28.48 7.25
N ASN A 197 -14.95 29.62 7.25
CA ASN A 197 -15.37 30.35 8.46
C ASN A 197 -16.09 29.40 9.43
N SER A 198 -17.08 28.64 8.94
CA SER A 198 -17.84 27.65 9.73
C SER A 198 -16.97 26.59 10.43
N SER A 199 -15.81 26.24 9.88
CA SER A 199 -14.87 25.31 10.52
C SER A 199 -14.11 26.00 11.65
N ALA A 200 -13.57 27.20 11.39
CA ALA A 200 -12.76 27.95 12.36
C ALA A 200 -13.59 28.46 13.54
N LEU A 201 -14.82 28.94 13.30
CA LEU A 201 -15.74 29.40 14.35
C LEU A 201 -16.12 28.29 15.34
N ASN A 202 -16.38 27.08 14.85
CA ASN A 202 -16.65 25.90 15.68
C ASN A 202 -15.41 25.53 16.54
N LEU A 203 -14.20 25.69 16.02
CA LEU A 203 -12.97 25.48 16.79
C LEU A 203 -12.78 26.56 17.87
N PHE A 204 -13.00 27.84 17.56
CA PHE A 204 -12.99 28.92 18.55
C PHE A 204 -14.03 28.70 19.66
N ALA A 205 -15.25 28.27 19.33
CA ALA A 205 -16.29 27.95 20.31
C ALA A 205 -15.82 26.93 21.36
N LYS A 206 -15.23 25.81 20.91
CA LYS A 206 -14.71 24.76 21.81
C LYS A 206 -13.51 25.21 22.63
N VAL A 207 -12.59 25.96 22.01
CA VAL A 207 -11.37 26.46 22.66
C VAL A 207 -11.71 27.52 23.71
N GLY A 208 -12.66 28.42 23.43
CA GLY A 208 -13.14 29.42 24.37
C GLY A 208 -13.78 28.77 25.60
N ALA A 209 -14.68 27.80 25.39
CA ALA A 209 -15.29 27.03 26.47
C ALA A 209 -14.25 26.27 27.33
N ALA A 210 -13.16 25.78 26.73
CA ALA A 210 -12.10 25.06 27.44
C ALA A 210 -11.14 25.98 28.23
N LEU A 211 -10.95 27.23 27.79
CA LEU A 211 -10.09 28.22 28.48
C LEU A 211 -10.86 29.12 29.47
N GLY A 212 -12.20 29.07 29.44
CA GLY A 212 -13.08 29.86 30.30
C GLY A 212 -13.34 31.28 29.80
N ILE A 213 -13.26 31.51 28.48
CA ILE A 213 -13.49 32.82 27.84
C ILE A 213 -14.95 33.27 28.07
N GLN A 214 -15.13 34.51 28.51
CA GLN A 214 -16.42 35.12 28.84
C GLN A 214 -17.04 35.88 27.65
N ALA A 215 -16.22 36.40 26.74
CA ALA A 215 -16.68 37.04 25.51
C ALA A 215 -17.46 36.08 24.61
N ASP A 216 -18.49 36.60 23.93
CA ASP A 216 -19.34 35.83 23.03
C ASP A 216 -18.54 35.09 21.95
N VAL A 217 -18.97 33.87 21.65
CA VAL A 217 -18.39 33.07 20.56
C VAL A 217 -18.63 33.79 19.22
N PRO A 218 -17.60 34.02 18.39
CA PRO A 218 -17.78 34.79 17.17
C PRO A 218 -18.71 34.10 16.16
N THR A 219 -19.42 34.91 15.37
CA THR A 219 -20.27 34.45 14.26
C THR A 219 -19.70 34.80 12.89
N ASP A 220 -18.66 35.64 12.84
CA ASP A 220 -17.89 36.00 11.64
C ASP A 220 -16.38 36.00 11.90
N LEU A 221 -15.59 36.09 10.82
CA LEU A 221 -14.13 36.27 10.84
C LEU A 221 -13.71 37.34 9.80
N ASN A 222 -14.50 38.40 9.67
CA ASN A 222 -14.30 39.43 8.65
C ASN A 222 -13.04 40.24 8.94
N GLY A 223 -12.20 40.44 7.92
CA GLY A 223 -10.89 41.09 8.06
C GLY A 223 -9.80 40.23 8.71
N VAL A 224 -10.12 39.04 9.24
CA VAL A 224 -9.11 38.13 9.81
C VAL A 224 -8.21 37.56 8.71
N PRO A 225 -6.88 37.76 8.78
CA PRO A 225 -5.95 37.18 7.81
C PRO A 225 -5.78 35.67 8.09
N TRP A 226 -6.18 34.84 7.13
CA TRP A 226 -6.15 33.38 7.22
C TRP A 226 -4.72 32.80 7.20
N SER A 227 -4.47 31.77 8.00
CA SER A 227 -3.17 31.09 8.06
C SER A 227 -2.95 30.21 6.82
N ASN A 228 -1.74 30.19 6.28
CA ASN A 228 -1.38 29.28 5.21
C ASN A 228 -1.30 27.84 5.76
N PRO A 229 -2.12 26.87 5.28
CA PRO A 229 -2.13 25.50 5.80
C PRO A 229 -0.79 24.77 5.70
N MET A 230 0.08 25.18 4.77
CA MET A 230 1.42 24.61 4.57
C MET A 230 2.50 25.27 5.46
N ASN A 231 2.19 26.33 6.22
CA ASN A 231 3.17 27.10 7.02
C ASN A 231 2.62 27.59 8.38
N ALA A 232 1.72 26.82 8.99
CA ALA A 232 0.94 27.21 10.18
C ALA A 232 1.67 27.05 11.55
N TRP A 233 3.00 27.11 11.59
CA TRP A 233 3.83 26.89 12.80
C TRP A 233 4.87 27.99 12.96
N PHE A 234 4.89 28.70 14.08
CA PHE A 234 5.80 29.84 14.30
C PHE A 234 7.20 29.43 14.75
N PHE A 235 7.38 28.25 15.34
CA PHE A 235 8.69 27.67 15.62
C PHE A 235 9.08 26.56 14.63
N ALA A 236 10.38 26.29 14.52
CA ALA A 236 10.90 25.15 13.79
C ALA A 236 10.52 23.82 14.47
N TYR A 237 10.77 22.72 13.77
CA TYR A 237 10.72 21.38 14.37
C TYR A 237 11.82 21.20 15.41
N ARG A 238 11.60 20.37 16.44
CA ARG A 238 12.51 20.18 17.60
C ARG A 238 14.01 20.15 17.25
N SER A 239 14.43 19.30 16.31
CA SER A 239 15.82 19.19 15.81
C SER A 239 16.44 20.45 15.20
N LYS A 240 15.60 21.43 14.87
CA LYS A 240 15.91 22.64 14.11
C LYS A 240 15.44 23.90 14.85
N ARG A 241 14.91 23.75 16.06
CA ARG A 241 14.46 24.78 17.01
C ARG A 241 15.64 25.15 17.90
N GLN A 242 15.85 26.43 18.15
CA GLN A 242 16.78 26.89 19.17
C GLN A 242 16.05 26.99 20.51
N ALA A 243 16.74 26.74 21.63
CA ALA A 243 16.13 26.83 22.97
C ALA A 243 15.56 28.23 23.30
N GLY A 244 15.96 29.27 22.57
CA GLY A 244 15.38 30.61 22.65
C GLY A 244 14.13 30.85 21.80
N ASP A 245 13.82 30.04 20.79
CA ASP A 245 12.75 30.31 19.81
C ASP A 245 11.38 30.48 20.49
N VAL A 246 10.97 29.51 21.31
CA VAL A 246 9.66 29.52 21.99
C VAL A 246 9.61 30.59 23.09
N PRO A 247 10.63 30.75 23.97
CA PRO A 247 10.71 31.89 24.90
C PRO A 247 10.63 33.26 24.21
N THR A 248 11.28 33.47 23.06
CA THR A 248 11.18 34.71 22.29
C THR A 248 9.76 34.94 21.76
N LEU A 249 9.06 33.89 21.32
CA LEU A 249 7.65 33.99 20.92
C LEU A 249 6.73 34.33 22.10
N TRP A 250 6.96 33.78 23.30
CA TRP A 250 6.21 34.17 24.51
C TRP A 250 6.48 35.62 24.95
N GLN A 251 7.75 36.05 24.91
CA GLN A 251 8.14 37.43 25.19
C GLN A 251 7.50 38.42 24.21
N LEU A 252 7.49 38.09 22.90
CA LEU A 252 6.82 38.90 21.89
C LEU A 252 5.29 38.87 22.06
N ALA A 253 4.69 37.75 22.46
CA ALA A 253 3.25 37.64 22.68
C ALA A 253 2.78 38.55 23.83
N ARG A 254 3.52 38.59 24.96
CA ARG A 254 3.30 39.57 26.04
C ARG A 254 3.32 41.00 25.50
N GLN A 255 4.42 41.38 24.85
CA GLN A 255 4.61 42.71 24.27
C GLN A 255 3.51 43.07 23.25
N ALA A 256 2.99 42.11 22.49
CA ALA A 256 1.90 42.32 21.56
C ALA A 256 0.56 42.59 22.27
N VAL A 257 0.24 41.84 23.33
CA VAL A 257 -0.97 42.05 24.15
C VAL A 257 -0.91 43.38 24.90
N ASP A 258 0.21 43.69 25.55
CA ASP A 258 0.50 45.00 26.17
C ASP A 258 0.58 46.15 25.13
N GLY A 259 0.79 45.78 23.86
CA GLY A 259 0.94 46.68 22.73
C GLY A 259 2.33 47.30 22.56
N ASN A 260 3.26 47.07 23.48
CA ASN A 260 4.58 47.73 23.47
C ASN A 260 5.67 46.73 23.03
N LEU A 261 5.87 46.61 21.71
CA LEU A 261 6.96 45.83 21.13
C LEU A 261 8.32 46.47 21.42
N ASP A 262 9.30 45.63 21.74
CA ASP A 262 10.71 45.98 21.76
C ASP A 262 11.39 45.55 20.45
N ALA A 263 12.32 46.38 19.96
CA ALA A 263 13.04 46.14 18.72
C ALA A 263 13.91 44.87 18.79
N GLN A 264 14.61 44.64 19.91
CA GLN A 264 15.47 43.45 20.07
C GLN A 264 14.63 42.15 20.04
N THR A 265 13.47 42.16 20.68
CA THR A 265 12.51 41.05 20.70
C THR A 265 11.88 40.81 19.32
N PHE A 266 11.50 41.87 18.61
CA PHE A 266 10.93 41.80 17.26
C PHE A 266 11.95 41.26 16.24
N GLU A 267 13.19 41.75 16.28
CA GLU A 267 14.27 41.29 15.41
C GLU A 267 14.71 39.85 15.75
N ALA A 268 14.76 39.47 17.04
CA ALA A 268 14.98 38.08 17.44
C ALA A 268 13.89 37.15 16.87
N ALA A 269 12.61 37.56 16.94
CA ALA A 269 11.51 36.79 16.38
C ALA A 269 11.56 36.67 14.84
N LEU A 270 12.06 37.67 14.12
CA LEU A 270 12.31 37.59 12.67
C LEU A 270 13.45 36.64 12.29
N ASN A 271 14.39 36.37 13.22
CA ASN A 271 15.45 35.38 13.01
C ASN A 271 15.00 33.94 13.30
N ILE A 272 13.82 33.71 13.89
CA ILE A 272 13.29 32.37 14.13
C ILE A 272 12.98 31.67 12.81
N ARG A 273 13.50 30.45 12.65
CA ARG A 273 13.38 29.68 11.41
C ARG A 273 11.92 29.33 11.11
N LYS A 274 11.47 29.72 9.90
CA LYS A 274 10.08 29.70 9.38
C LYS A 274 9.22 30.92 9.78
N VAL A 275 9.74 31.92 10.49
CA VAL A 275 9.10 33.23 10.68
C VAL A 275 9.60 34.20 9.63
N ALA A 276 8.68 34.80 8.88
CA ALA A 276 8.96 35.88 7.93
C ALA A 276 8.00 37.03 8.25
N LEU A 277 8.40 38.28 7.97
CA LEU A 277 7.63 39.47 8.35
C LEU A 277 6.12 39.40 8.02
N PRO A 278 5.66 38.95 6.83
CA PRO A 278 4.21 38.84 6.54
C PRO A 278 3.45 37.92 7.50
N LYS A 279 4.14 36.89 8.02
CA LYS A 279 3.60 35.92 8.99
C LYS A 279 3.74 36.42 10.43
N LEU A 280 4.82 37.12 10.76
CA LEU A 280 5.00 37.74 12.09
C LEU A 280 3.95 38.83 12.32
N THR A 281 3.80 39.76 11.38
CA THR A 281 2.79 40.83 11.44
C THR A 281 1.36 40.29 11.40
N GLN A 282 1.12 39.16 10.71
CA GLN A 282 -0.13 38.40 10.80
C GLN A 282 -0.38 37.81 12.19
N GLY A 283 0.64 37.26 12.83
CA GLY A 283 0.56 36.79 14.22
C GLY A 283 0.24 37.92 15.21
N LEU A 284 0.94 39.07 15.07
CA LEU A 284 0.69 40.27 15.88
C LEU A 284 -0.74 40.79 15.71
N PHE A 285 -1.28 40.80 14.49
CA PHE A 285 -2.69 41.16 14.24
C PHE A 285 -3.68 40.24 14.99
N TRP A 286 -3.41 38.94 15.10
CA TRP A 286 -4.31 38.03 15.85
C TRP A 286 -4.30 38.30 17.36
N LEU A 287 -3.15 38.64 17.95
CA LEU A 287 -3.06 38.94 19.38
C LEU A 287 -3.59 40.33 19.75
N ASN A 288 -3.37 41.33 18.89
CA ASN A 288 -3.82 42.70 19.13
C ASN A 288 -4.21 43.41 17.81
N PRO A 289 -5.43 43.17 17.30
CA PRO A 289 -5.89 43.70 16.00
C PRO A 289 -6.11 45.22 16.01
N GLU A 290 -6.18 45.86 17.18
CA GLU A 290 -6.31 47.32 17.29
C GLU A 290 -4.97 48.04 17.08
N ARG A 291 -3.83 47.36 17.35
CA ARG A 291 -2.50 47.98 17.29
C ARG A 291 -1.64 47.53 16.12
N TYR A 292 -1.91 46.39 15.50
CA TYR A 292 -1.07 45.82 14.44
C TYR A 292 -1.86 45.49 13.16
N LEU A 293 -1.18 45.48 12.02
CA LEU A 293 -1.76 45.18 10.69
C LEU A 293 -0.90 44.16 9.95
N ALA A 294 -1.51 43.07 9.50
CA ALA A 294 -0.81 42.01 8.77
C ALA A 294 -0.30 42.52 7.40
N LEU A 295 1.02 42.53 7.19
CA LEU A 295 1.65 42.94 5.93
C LEU A 295 1.78 41.75 4.96
N ASN A 296 0.62 41.29 4.49
CA ASN A 296 0.49 40.14 3.60
C ASN A 296 0.15 40.55 2.14
N GLY A 297 0.06 39.57 1.25
CA GLY A 297 -0.26 39.78 -0.19
C GLY A 297 -1.68 40.28 -0.50
N VAL A 298 -2.52 40.55 0.50
CA VAL A 298 -3.82 41.24 0.35
C VAL A 298 -3.67 42.71 0.76
N ASN A 299 -3.09 42.95 1.93
CA ASN A 299 -2.99 44.29 2.50
C ASN A 299 -1.88 45.14 1.86
N VAL A 300 -0.72 44.57 1.52
CA VAL A 300 0.40 45.32 0.94
C VAL A 300 0.04 45.97 -0.40
N PRO A 301 -0.56 45.28 -1.39
CA PRO A 301 -1.00 45.92 -2.63
C PRO A 301 -2.06 47.01 -2.41
N TYR A 302 -2.99 46.80 -1.47
CA TYR A 302 -4.05 47.76 -1.13
C TYR A 302 -3.49 49.06 -0.51
N LEU A 303 -2.47 48.93 0.33
CA LEU A 303 -1.74 50.02 0.96
C LEU A 303 -0.86 50.78 -0.05
N GLN A 304 -0.13 50.06 -0.91
CA GLN A 304 0.72 50.67 -1.95
C GLN A 304 -0.13 51.43 -2.97
N GLY A 305 -1.27 50.88 -3.39
CA GLY A 305 -2.25 51.57 -4.24
C GLY A 305 -2.92 52.81 -3.60
N ARG A 306 -2.66 53.06 -2.31
CA ARG A 306 -3.12 54.24 -1.55
C ARG A 306 -1.97 55.07 -0.98
N GLY A 307 -0.80 55.00 -1.63
CA GLY A 307 0.35 55.88 -1.36
C GLY A 307 1.31 55.38 -0.28
N VAL A 308 1.07 54.25 0.37
CA VAL A 308 1.98 53.67 1.39
C VAL A 308 3.00 52.75 0.71
N ALA A 309 3.86 53.34 -0.12
CA ALA A 309 4.80 52.61 -0.98
C ALA A 309 5.70 51.63 -0.20
N GLN A 310 6.19 52.05 0.98
CA GLN A 310 7.08 51.24 1.82
C GLN A 310 6.42 50.01 2.48
N ALA A 311 5.12 49.77 2.32
CA ALA A 311 4.43 48.62 2.92
C ALA A 311 5.02 47.25 2.49
N GLY A 312 5.73 47.20 1.35
CA GLY A 312 6.46 46.01 0.88
C GLY A 312 7.97 46.02 1.16
N GLN A 313 8.49 46.97 1.93
CA GLN A 313 9.93 47.21 2.14
C GLN A 313 10.38 47.19 3.62
N VAL A 314 9.45 46.91 4.55
CA VAL A 314 9.69 46.83 5.99
C VAL A 314 10.74 45.76 6.33
N GLN A 315 11.73 46.10 7.16
CA GLN A 315 12.72 45.16 7.70
C GLN A 315 12.84 45.23 9.23
N THR A 316 12.75 46.45 9.79
CA THR A 316 12.86 46.73 11.24
C THR A 316 11.49 47.00 11.88
N LEU A 317 11.44 47.05 13.21
CA LEU A 317 10.26 47.51 13.95
C LEU A 317 9.91 48.97 13.61
N ALA A 318 10.90 49.85 13.40
CA ALA A 318 10.68 51.25 13.06
C ALA A 318 10.04 51.44 11.67
N ASP A 319 10.41 50.60 10.69
CA ASP A 319 9.74 50.59 9.38
C ASP A 319 8.28 50.13 9.53
N TYR A 320 8.04 49.13 10.38
CA TYR A 320 6.70 48.60 10.63
C TYR A 320 5.80 49.63 11.31
N ASP A 321 6.25 50.27 12.40
CA ASP A 321 5.53 51.37 13.05
C ASP A 321 5.26 52.55 12.11
N THR A 322 6.20 52.85 11.20
CA THR A 322 5.99 53.86 10.15
C THR A 322 4.85 53.47 9.20
N VAL A 323 4.79 52.20 8.77
CA VAL A 323 3.70 51.68 7.94
C VAL A 323 2.37 51.64 8.70
N LEU A 324 2.36 51.26 9.98
CA LEU A 324 1.16 51.30 10.83
C LEU A 324 0.64 52.74 11.01
N GLY A 325 1.54 53.69 11.24
CA GLY A 325 1.23 55.12 11.38
C GLY A 325 0.71 55.77 10.09
N LEU A 326 1.03 55.23 8.91
CA LEU A 326 0.44 55.62 7.64
C LEU A 326 -0.88 54.89 7.37
N ALA A 327 -0.96 53.58 7.62
CA ALA A 327 -2.17 52.79 7.46
C ALA A 327 -3.33 53.32 8.32
N ARG A 328 -3.06 53.76 9.57
CA ARG A 328 -4.04 54.42 10.46
C ARG A 328 -4.62 55.72 9.89
N ARG A 329 -3.97 56.37 8.93
CA ARG A 329 -4.50 57.56 8.23
C ARG A 329 -5.45 57.19 7.09
N LEU A 330 -5.36 55.96 6.58
CA LEU A 330 -6.31 55.42 5.60
C LEU A 330 -7.54 54.84 6.29
N ASN A 331 -7.34 54.07 7.35
CA ASN A 331 -8.39 53.66 8.30
C ASN A 331 -7.77 53.31 9.66
N ALA A 332 -8.32 53.86 10.75
CA ALA A 332 -7.88 53.56 12.11
C ALA A 332 -8.30 52.15 12.57
N ASP A 333 -9.37 51.60 11.99
CA ASP A 333 -9.84 50.23 12.17
C ASP A 333 -9.10 49.29 11.21
N PHE A 334 -8.07 48.60 11.73
CA PHE A 334 -7.27 47.66 10.95
C PHE A 334 -8.03 46.40 10.49
N PRO A 335 -8.93 45.78 11.28
CA PRO A 335 -9.91 44.81 10.80
C PRO A 335 -10.71 45.29 9.56
N ALA A 336 -11.30 46.49 9.61
CA ALA A 336 -12.02 47.03 8.46
C ALA A 336 -11.12 47.34 7.26
N LEU A 337 -9.88 47.82 7.49
CA LEU A 337 -8.87 48.00 6.43
C LEU A 337 -8.54 46.65 5.75
N SER A 338 -8.27 45.62 6.54
CA SER A 338 -7.97 44.25 6.09
C SER A 338 -9.15 43.64 5.31
N HIS A 339 -10.39 43.90 5.75
CA HIS A 339 -11.59 43.48 5.01
C HIS A 339 -11.76 44.24 3.68
N ALA A 340 -11.56 45.56 3.66
CA ALA A 340 -11.63 46.36 2.43
C ALA A 340 -10.55 45.95 1.41
N ALA A 341 -9.36 45.59 1.88
CA ALA A 341 -8.29 45.02 1.05
C ALA A 341 -8.68 43.66 0.45
N TRP A 342 -9.32 42.80 1.23
CA TRP A 342 -9.85 41.53 0.75
C TRP A 342 -10.97 41.71 -0.29
N LEU A 343 -11.89 42.64 -0.08
CA LEU A 343 -12.95 42.96 -1.06
C LEU A 343 -12.37 43.45 -2.39
N GLN A 344 -11.38 44.35 -2.37
CA GLN A 344 -10.71 44.82 -3.59
C GLN A 344 -9.92 43.70 -4.30
N ALA A 345 -9.43 42.69 -3.57
CA ALA A 345 -8.82 41.50 -4.16
C ALA A 345 -9.85 40.50 -4.74
N GLN A 346 -11.12 40.56 -4.29
CA GLN A 346 -12.19 39.69 -4.80
C GLN A 346 -12.78 40.17 -6.13
N SER A 347 -12.91 41.47 -6.35
CA SER A 347 -13.58 42.03 -7.55
C SER A 347 -12.92 41.69 -8.89
N GLY A 348 -11.67 41.20 -8.88
CA GLY A 348 -11.00 40.63 -10.05
C GLY A 348 -11.42 39.19 -10.44
N ASN A 349 -12.28 38.52 -9.66
CA ASN A 349 -12.72 37.12 -9.89
C ASN A 349 -14.15 37.03 -10.47
N GLN A 350 -14.48 37.83 -11.50
CA GLN A 350 -15.79 37.73 -12.16
C GLN A 350 -15.99 36.37 -12.84
N VAL A 351 -17.23 35.86 -12.82
CA VAL A 351 -17.65 34.59 -13.41
C VAL A 351 -18.04 34.79 -14.88
N ALA A 352 -17.81 33.78 -15.73
CA ALA A 352 -18.22 33.80 -17.13
C ALA A 352 -19.73 33.54 -17.31
N VAL A 353 -20.29 34.10 -18.39
CA VAL A 353 -21.69 33.97 -18.81
C VAL A 353 -21.70 33.56 -20.29
N MET A 354 -22.78 32.94 -20.76
CA MET A 354 -22.99 32.64 -22.19
C MET A 354 -22.92 33.90 -23.06
N ASP A 355 -22.52 33.74 -24.31
CA ASP A 355 -22.65 34.77 -25.34
C ASP A 355 -23.88 34.44 -26.21
N SER A 356 -25.03 35.03 -25.86
CA SER A 356 -26.35 34.59 -26.31
C SER A 356 -26.56 33.10 -25.98
N ASP A 357 -26.83 32.24 -26.96
CA ASP A 357 -26.96 30.78 -26.77
C ASP A 357 -25.63 30.01 -26.98
N HIS A 358 -24.51 30.71 -27.15
CA HIS A 358 -23.19 30.14 -27.46
C HIS A 358 -22.24 30.13 -26.25
N PHE A 359 -21.31 29.16 -26.24
CA PHE A 359 -20.25 29.16 -25.25
C PHE A 359 -19.19 30.22 -25.61
N PRO A 360 -18.72 31.07 -24.65
CA PRO A 360 -17.83 32.22 -24.91
C PRO A 360 -16.36 31.80 -25.14
N PHE A 361 -16.13 30.90 -26.09
CA PHE A 361 -14.84 30.25 -26.31
C PHE A 361 -13.72 31.25 -26.69
N THR A 362 -14.04 32.26 -27.50
CA THR A 362 -13.10 33.32 -27.89
C THR A 362 -12.59 34.10 -26.68
N GLN A 363 -13.47 34.43 -25.73
CA GLN A 363 -13.06 35.11 -24.49
C GLN A 363 -12.25 34.16 -23.59
N TYR A 364 -12.62 32.88 -23.51
CA TYR A 364 -11.85 31.87 -22.78
C TYR A 364 -10.42 31.73 -23.32
N GLN A 365 -10.25 31.69 -24.65
CA GLN A 365 -8.95 31.63 -25.30
C GLN A 365 -8.11 32.90 -25.05
N ALA A 366 -8.74 34.08 -25.10
CA ALA A 366 -8.09 35.35 -24.80
C ALA A 366 -7.66 35.46 -23.32
N ASP A 367 -8.50 35.03 -22.38
CA ASP A 367 -8.17 34.95 -20.96
C ASP A 367 -7.01 33.98 -20.70
N ALA A 368 -7.03 32.80 -21.32
CA ALA A 368 -5.94 31.82 -21.21
C ALA A 368 -4.60 32.39 -21.73
N GLY A 369 -4.63 33.14 -22.83
CA GLY A 369 -3.45 33.82 -23.40
C GLY A 369 -2.69 34.70 -22.40
N GLN A 370 -3.38 35.29 -21.41
CA GLN A 370 -2.76 36.14 -20.38
C GLN A 370 -1.86 35.36 -19.40
N TYR A 371 -2.03 34.04 -19.29
CA TYR A 371 -1.39 33.20 -18.28
C TYR A 371 -0.42 32.16 -18.86
N VAL A 372 -0.03 32.27 -20.13
CA VAL A 372 0.93 31.35 -20.80
C VAL A 372 2.26 31.24 -20.04
N GLY A 373 2.71 32.33 -19.39
CA GLY A 373 3.92 32.39 -18.55
C GLY A 373 3.73 32.10 -17.05
N ASP A 374 2.49 31.93 -16.58
CA ASP A 374 2.17 31.47 -15.22
C ASP A 374 0.90 30.61 -15.28
N ARG A 375 1.04 29.41 -15.86
CA ARG A 375 -0.08 28.50 -16.12
C ARG A 375 -0.69 27.96 -14.82
N VAL A 376 0.04 28.04 -13.71
CA VAL A 376 -0.40 27.64 -12.37
C VAL A 376 -1.43 28.64 -11.84
N LYS A 377 -1.14 29.95 -11.95
CA LYS A 377 -2.11 31.02 -11.68
C LYS A 377 -3.24 31.03 -12.71
N GLY A 378 -2.91 30.78 -13.98
CA GLY A 378 -3.89 30.68 -15.07
C GLY A 378 -4.99 29.67 -14.80
N ASN A 379 -4.64 28.40 -14.54
CA ASN A 379 -5.63 27.38 -14.20
C ASN A 379 -6.45 27.75 -12.95
N LEU A 380 -5.86 28.39 -11.93
CA LEU A 380 -6.61 28.85 -10.75
C LEU A 380 -7.62 29.97 -11.05
N VAL A 381 -7.33 30.87 -12.01
CA VAL A 381 -8.23 31.94 -12.44
C VAL A 381 -9.30 31.41 -13.40
N LEU A 382 -8.90 30.59 -14.38
CA LEU A 382 -9.80 30.00 -15.37
C LEU A 382 -10.80 29.01 -14.73
N ASP A 383 -10.38 28.15 -13.78
CA ASP A 383 -11.30 27.29 -13.03
C ASP A 383 -12.34 28.11 -12.25
N ARG A 384 -11.96 29.27 -11.69
CA ARG A 384 -12.90 30.15 -10.96
C ARG A 384 -13.90 30.83 -11.90
N LYS A 385 -13.45 31.26 -13.08
CA LYS A 385 -14.27 32.03 -14.03
C LYS A 385 -15.18 31.15 -14.88
N TYR A 386 -14.66 30.05 -15.45
CA TYR A 386 -15.35 29.27 -16.48
C TYR A 386 -15.94 27.94 -16.00
N ALA A 387 -15.44 27.33 -14.92
CA ALA A 387 -16.06 26.11 -14.42
C ALA A 387 -17.52 26.29 -13.97
N PRO A 388 -17.95 27.41 -13.35
CA PRO A 388 -19.37 27.64 -13.04
C PRO A 388 -20.28 27.56 -14.28
N LEU A 389 -19.86 28.16 -15.40
CA LEU A 389 -20.64 28.16 -16.65
C LEU A 389 -20.81 26.74 -17.22
N LEU A 390 -19.73 25.94 -17.22
CA LEU A 390 -19.78 24.54 -17.64
C LEU A 390 -20.63 23.68 -16.68
N LEU A 391 -20.65 24.00 -15.39
CA LEU A 391 -21.50 23.30 -14.41
C LEU A 391 -22.98 23.61 -14.64
N ASP A 392 -23.34 24.87 -14.85
CA ASP A 392 -24.73 25.28 -15.06
C ASP A 392 -25.28 24.71 -16.39
N LEU A 393 -24.48 24.69 -17.47
CA LEU A 393 -24.84 24.08 -18.76
C LEU A 393 -25.14 22.57 -18.69
N MET A 394 -24.53 21.85 -17.74
CA MET A 394 -24.61 20.39 -17.66
C MET A 394 -25.55 19.91 -16.53
N ALA A 395 -26.14 20.83 -15.76
CA ALA A 395 -26.84 20.55 -14.51
C ALA A 395 -28.18 19.78 -14.67
N GLY A 396 -28.71 19.67 -15.88
CA GLY A 396 -29.91 18.87 -16.17
C GLY A 396 -29.67 17.37 -16.12
N ASN A 397 -28.55 16.90 -16.67
CA ASN A 397 -28.33 15.48 -16.96
C ASN A 397 -27.54 14.79 -15.84
N TRP A 398 -26.76 15.53 -15.04
CA TRP A 398 -25.81 14.96 -14.08
C TRP A 398 -26.12 15.27 -12.61
N THR A 399 -26.39 14.23 -11.82
CA THR A 399 -26.77 14.33 -10.39
C THR A 399 -25.69 14.88 -9.45
N ALA A 400 -24.42 14.93 -9.87
CA ALA A 400 -23.29 15.24 -8.99
C ALA A 400 -22.14 16.02 -9.66
N LEU A 401 -22.47 17.14 -10.32
CA LEU A 401 -21.48 18.02 -10.93
C LEU A 401 -20.55 18.72 -9.93
N LYS A 402 -19.24 18.70 -10.21
CA LYS A 402 -18.21 19.35 -9.38
C LYS A 402 -17.05 19.91 -10.22
N PRO A 403 -16.56 21.13 -9.96
CA PRO A 403 -15.31 21.61 -10.54
C PRO A 403 -14.16 20.80 -9.94
N SER A 404 -13.33 20.20 -10.78
CA SER A 404 -12.27 19.30 -10.33
C SER A 404 -10.90 19.88 -10.72
N ARG A 405 -10.26 20.54 -9.75
CA ARG A 405 -8.94 21.16 -9.92
C ARG A 405 -7.98 20.20 -10.61
N SER A 406 -7.28 20.68 -11.63
CA SER A 406 -6.18 19.91 -12.23
C SER A 406 -5.13 19.61 -11.14
N PRO A 407 -4.56 18.38 -11.07
CA PRO A 407 -3.46 18.10 -10.16
C PRO A 407 -2.27 19.01 -10.47
N TYR A 408 -1.54 19.44 -9.45
CA TYR A 408 -0.34 20.26 -9.62
C TYR A 408 0.89 19.43 -10.07
N SER A 409 0.72 18.55 -11.06
CA SER A 409 1.79 17.88 -11.79
C SER A 409 2.59 18.90 -12.61
N GLY A 410 3.88 18.66 -12.77
CA GLY A 410 4.85 19.71 -13.15
C GLY A 410 4.89 20.15 -14.61
N ARG A 411 3.81 19.99 -15.41
CA ARG A 411 3.78 20.34 -16.85
C ARG A 411 2.45 20.91 -17.35
N GLU A 412 2.25 22.19 -17.09
CA GLU A 412 1.93 23.21 -18.11
C GLU A 412 0.97 22.90 -19.29
N GLN A 413 -0.34 22.74 -19.05
CA GLN A 413 -1.37 23.15 -20.02
C GLN A 413 -2.46 23.99 -19.32
N LEU A 414 -3.08 24.90 -20.08
CA LEU A 414 -4.22 25.72 -19.63
C LEU A 414 -5.53 25.03 -20.02
N ALA A 415 -6.27 24.53 -19.02
CA ALA A 415 -7.52 23.80 -19.26
C ALA A 415 -8.45 23.88 -18.04
N VAL A 416 -9.75 24.01 -18.29
CA VAL A 416 -10.81 24.00 -17.25
C VAL A 416 -11.45 22.61 -17.21
N LYS A 417 -11.70 22.09 -16.00
CA LYS A 417 -12.12 20.68 -15.83
C LYS A 417 -13.28 20.49 -14.85
N VAL A 418 -14.39 19.95 -15.37
CA VAL A 418 -15.60 19.60 -14.62
C VAL A 418 -15.77 18.07 -14.58
N SER A 419 -16.22 17.53 -13.44
CA SER A 419 -16.61 16.12 -13.30
C SER A 419 -18.11 15.95 -13.54
N LEU A 420 -18.47 14.98 -14.38
CA LEU A 420 -19.83 14.65 -14.78
C LEU A 420 -20.28 13.39 -14.02
N GLY A 421 -20.88 13.59 -12.84
CA GLY A 421 -21.39 12.49 -12.03
C GLY A 421 -20.34 11.66 -11.28
N GLY A 422 -20.53 10.34 -11.30
CA GLY A 422 -20.16 9.37 -10.25
C GLY A 422 -18.68 9.14 -9.91
N GLY A 423 -17.73 9.86 -10.51
CA GLY A 423 -16.29 9.59 -10.36
C GLY A 423 -15.49 10.54 -9.44
N ALA A 424 -15.97 11.74 -9.14
CA ALA A 424 -15.15 12.83 -8.59
C ALA A 424 -14.44 12.54 -7.24
N LYS A 425 -14.95 11.56 -6.47
CA LYS A 425 -14.34 11.05 -5.23
C LYS A 425 -14.47 9.52 -5.11
N THR A 426 -14.79 8.86 -6.22
CA THR A 426 -15.45 7.55 -6.25
C THR A 426 -15.00 6.67 -7.42
N ASP A 427 -13.74 6.25 -7.38
CA ASP A 427 -13.18 5.00 -7.92
C ASP A 427 -13.96 3.74 -7.49
N SER A 428 -15.24 3.64 -7.92
CA SER A 428 -15.86 2.36 -8.28
C SER A 428 -17.05 2.39 -9.26
N GLY A 429 -17.35 3.52 -9.88
CA GLY A 429 -18.19 3.54 -11.08
C GLY A 429 -17.31 3.79 -12.30
N ALA A 430 -17.89 3.70 -13.49
CA ALA A 430 -17.39 4.45 -14.64
C ALA A 430 -17.39 5.96 -14.29
N PHE A 431 -16.48 6.72 -14.90
CA PHE A 431 -16.40 8.17 -14.71
C PHE A 431 -16.67 8.90 -16.02
N ALA A 432 -17.26 10.10 -15.93
CA ALA A 432 -17.24 11.08 -17.02
C ALA A 432 -16.71 12.43 -16.54
N ARG A 433 -16.11 13.19 -17.47
CA ARG A 433 -15.57 14.53 -17.24
C ARG A 433 -15.68 15.40 -18.49
N ALA A 434 -15.90 16.69 -18.29
CA ALA A 434 -15.75 17.72 -19.31
C ALA A 434 -14.37 18.38 -19.17
N LEU A 435 -13.69 18.56 -20.32
CA LEU A 435 -12.39 19.20 -20.46
C LEU A 435 -12.49 20.31 -21.50
N LEU A 436 -12.19 21.54 -21.11
CA LEU A 436 -12.19 22.70 -22.00
C LEU A 436 -10.74 23.14 -22.24
N PHE A 437 -10.28 23.05 -23.50
CA PHE A 437 -8.91 23.38 -23.92
C PHE A 437 -8.89 24.63 -24.80
N ALA A 438 -8.01 25.58 -24.48
CA ALA A 438 -7.87 26.83 -25.25
C ALA A 438 -7.06 26.64 -26.55
N ASP A 439 -6.22 25.60 -26.61
CA ASP A 439 -5.34 25.23 -27.72
C ASP A 439 -5.37 23.72 -28.00
N GLY A 440 -4.85 23.32 -29.16
CA GLY A 440 -4.67 21.91 -29.50
C GLY A 440 -3.45 21.35 -28.78
N GLY A 441 -3.67 20.53 -27.74
CA GLY A 441 -2.61 20.05 -26.85
C GLY A 441 -3.10 18.92 -25.94
N GLY A 442 -2.15 18.23 -25.30
CA GLY A 442 -2.43 17.00 -24.57
C GLY A 442 -1.99 16.99 -23.11
N TYR A 443 -2.81 16.36 -22.27
CA TYR A 443 -2.33 15.82 -20.99
C TYR A 443 -1.38 14.64 -21.25
N GLU A 444 -0.62 14.25 -20.21
CA GLU A 444 0.34 13.14 -20.20
C GLU A 444 0.05 12.02 -21.22
N TYR A 445 0.75 12.07 -22.35
CA TYR A 445 0.74 11.09 -23.45
C TYR A 445 -0.56 10.97 -24.27
N VAL A 446 -1.55 11.85 -24.11
CA VAL A 446 -2.82 11.85 -24.88
C VAL A 446 -3.16 13.27 -25.39
N THR A 447 -3.15 13.46 -26.70
CA THR A 447 -3.51 14.71 -27.38
C THR A 447 -5.02 14.91 -27.49
N PHE A 448 -5.53 16.06 -27.06
CA PHE A 448 -6.92 16.49 -27.27
C PHE A 448 -7.00 17.64 -28.28
N PRO A 449 -8.10 17.78 -29.03
CA PRO A 449 -8.35 18.98 -29.82
C PRO A 449 -8.66 20.19 -28.92
N ALA A 450 -8.52 21.39 -29.47
CA ALA A 450 -9.09 22.59 -28.85
C ALA A 450 -10.63 22.48 -28.78
N GLY A 451 -11.25 23.19 -27.84
CA GLY A 451 -12.70 23.12 -27.63
C GLY A 451 -13.08 22.32 -26.38
N LEU A 452 -14.22 21.62 -26.44
CA LEU A 452 -14.82 20.91 -25.31
C LEU A 452 -14.82 19.40 -25.58
N THR A 453 -14.07 18.63 -24.79
CA THR A 453 -14.12 17.16 -24.81
C THR A 453 -14.94 16.65 -23.63
N LEU A 454 -15.95 15.82 -23.89
CA LEU A 454 -16.56 14.97 -22.88
C LEU A 454 -15.84 13.61 -22.94
N GLU A 455 -15.16 13.20 -21.86
CA GLU A 455 -14.47 11.90 -21.79
C GLU A 455 -15.15 11.01 -20.75
N ALA A 456 -15.54 9.81 -21.17
CA ALA A 456 -16.02 8.74 -20.30
C ALA A 456 -15.05 7.54 -20.31
N GLY A 457 -14.99 6.81 -19.21
CA GLY A 457 -14.13 5.63 -19.13
C GLY A 457 -14.14 4.94 -17.77
N LEU A 458 -13.36 3.87 -17.70
CA LEU A 458 -13.17 3.11 -16.46
C LEU A 458 -12.03 3.73 -15.64
N PRO A 459 -12.15 3.82 -14.30
CA PRO A 459 -11.16 4.45 -13.45
C PRO A 459 -9.79 3.78 -13.62
N ASP A 460 -8.78 4.62 -13.81
CA ASP A 460 -7.47 4.17 -14.30
C ASP A 460 -6.79 3.19 -13.35
N GLY A 461 -6.56 1.98 -13.85
CA GLY A 461 -5.80 0.96 -13.16
C GLY A 461 -6.45 0.52 -11.87
N LYS A 462 -7.48 -0.34 -11.96
CA LYS A 462 -7.67 -1.55 -11.12
C LYS A 462 -9.01 -2.26 -11.38
N ALA A 463 -8.99 -3.23 -12.30
CA ALA A 463 -9.80 -4.46 -12.28
C ALA A 463 -9.45 -5.30 -13.52
N ASP A 464 -9.47 -6.63 -13.41
CA ASP A 464 -9.60 -7.50 -14.61
C ASP A 464 -11.07 -7.78 -14.97
N GLY A 465 -12.00 -7.41 -14.08
CA GLY A 465 -13.46 -7.50 -14.28
C GLY A 465 -13.95 -7.01 -15.65
N PRO A 466 -13.55 -5.82 -16.15
CA PRO A 466 -13.92 -5.37 -17.49
C PRO A 466 -13.48 -6.33 -18.61
N ARG A 467 -12.26 -6.87 -18.54
CA ARG A 467 -11.72 -7.80 -19.55
C ARG A 467 -12.37 -9.17 -19.45
N GLN A 468 -12.79 -9.57 -18.25
CA GLN A 468 -13.56 -10.80 -18.00
C GLN A 468 -15.02 -10.66 -18.45
N ALA A 469 -15.68 -9.53 -18.18
CA ALA A 469 -17.04 -9.24 -18.62
C ALA A 469 -17.14 -9.09 -20.14
N LEU A 470 -16.10 -8.54 -20.81
CA LEU A 470 -16.01 -8.53 -22.27
C LEU A 470 -15.78 -9.91 -22.91
N GLN A 471 -15.54 -10.99 -22.13
CA GLN A 471 -15.57 -12.35 -22.69
C GLN A 471 -17.00 -12.82 -23.00
N ASP A 472 -18.02 -12.18 -22.41
CA ASP A 472 -19.42 -12.44 -22.72
C ASP A 472 -19.75 -11.98 -24.16
N PRO A 473 -20.26 -12.86 -25.04
CA PRO A 473 -20.53 -12.52 -26.44
C PRO A 473 -21.54 -11.38 -26.62
N ASP A 474 -22.59 -11.34 -25.80
CA ASP A 474 -23.68 -10.35 -25.94
C ASP A 474 -23.19 -8.96 -25.50
N THR A 475 -22.48 -8.88 -24.37
CA THR A 475 -21.86 -7.65 -23.87
C THR A 475 -20.79 -7.12 -24.81
N TRP A 476 -19.98 -8.00 -25.41
CA TRP A 476 -19.01 -7.64 -26.45
C TRP A 476 -19.69 -7.07 -27.70
N ALA A 477 -20.72 -7.75 -28.22
CA ALA A 477 -21.48 -7.27 -29.37
C ALA A 477 -22.15 -5.91 -29.11
N HIS A 478 -22.66 -5.67 -27.90
CA HIS A 478 -23.28 -4.40 -27.53
C HIS A 478 -22.27 -3.24 -27.48
N LEU A 479 -21.04 -3.46 -26.99
CA LEU A 479 -19.98 -2.46 -27.02
C LEU A 479 -19.57 -2.10 -28.46
N LEU A 480 -19.41 -3.11 -29.33
CA LEU A 480 -19.07 -2.86 -30.73
C LEU A 480 -20.20 -2.11 -31.46
N ALA A 481 -21.46 -2.44 -31.17
CA ALA A 481 -22.62 -1.74 -31.75
C ALA A 481 -22.68 -0.26 -31.35
N LEU A 482 -22.44 0.07 -30.07
CA LEU A 482 -22.45 1.45 -29.57
C LEU A 482 -21.27 2.29 -30.11
N LEU A 483 -20.09 1.68 -30.25
CA LEU A 483 -18.90 2.38 -30.78
C LEU A 483 -18.92 2.54 -32.32
N ASN A 484 -19.71 1.73 -33.03
CA ASN A 484 -19.91 1.80 -34.49
C ASN A 484 -21.24 2.50 -34.86
N ALA A 485 -21.95 3.08 -33.89
CA ALA A 485 -23.19 3.82 -34.14
C ALA A 485 -22.89 5.14 -34.88
N PRO A 486 -23.77 5.56 -35.82
CA PRO A 486 -23.57 6.81 -36.55
C PRO A 486 -23.75 8.02 -35.62
N LEU A 487 -22.66 8.76 -35.41
CA LEU A 487 -22.67 10.00 -34.62
C LEU A 487 -23.35 11.13 -35.41
N PRO A 488 -24.07 12.06 -34.74
CA PRO A 488 -24.57 13.28 -35.35
C PRO A 488 -23.46 14.14 -36.00
N GLU A 489 -23.82 14.85 -37.07
CA GLU A 489 -22.89 15.58 -37.92
C GLU A 489 -22.12 16.66 -37.13
N GLY A 490 -20.78 16.63 -37.21
CA GLY A 490 -19.89 17.54 -36.50
C GLY A 490 -19.31 17.00 -35.18
N LEU A 491 -19.84 15.90 -34.62
CA LEU A 491 -19.25 15.25 -33.45
C LEU A 491 -18.11 14.31 -33.84
N GLN A 492 -17.01 14.32 -33.06
CA GLN A 492 -15.89 13.40 -33.24
C GLN A 492 -15.66 12.57 -31.98
N ALA A 493 -15.94 11.26 -32.06
CA ALA A 493 -15.53 10.30 -31.03
C ALA A 493 -14.06 9.90 -31.20
N THR A 494 -13.37 9.72 -30.08
CA THR A 494 -11.97 9.29 -29.99
C THR A 494 -11.85 8.11 -29.03
N LEU A 495 -11.26 6.99 -29.48
CA LEU A 495 -11.00 5.82 -28.63
C LEU A 495 -9.56 5.86 -28.14
N THR A 496 -9.36 5.82 -26.81
CA THR A 496 -8.02 5.82 -26.21
C THR A 496 -7.75 4.50 -25.48
N LEU A 497 -6.81 3.73 -26.03
CA LEU A 497 -6.23 2.53 -25.42
C LEU A 497 -4.74 2.81 -25.16
N ASN A 498 -4.30 2.61 -23.91
CA ASN A 498 -3.02 3.16 -23.44
C ASN A 498 -2.08 2.09 -22.85
N THR A 499 -0.79 2.17 -23.22
CA THR A 499 0.31 1.28 -22.81
C THR A 499 1.38 2.02 -22.01
N GLU A 500 2.23 1.30 -21.29
CA GLU A 500 3.21 1.89 -20.36
C GLU A 500 4.33 2.73 -21.01
N PHE A 501 4.44 2.74 -22.35
CA PHE A 501 5.40 3.57 -23.10
C PHE A 501 4.76 4.41 -24.23
N GLY A 502 3.43 4.55 -24.25
CA GLY A 502 2.74 5.46 -25.16
C GLY A 502 1.26 5.13 -25.36
N ALA A 503 0.47 6.15 -25.67
CA ALA A 503 -0.89 5.96 -26.17
C ALA A 503 -0.85 5.56 -27.65
N LEU A 504 -1.68 4.58 -28.02
CA LEU A 504 -2.18 4.50 -29.39
C LEU A 504 -3.35 5.49 -29.48
N THR A 505 -3.06 6.70 -29.97
CA THR A 505 -4.11 7.63 -30.40
C THR A 505 -4.78 7.03 -31.63
N LEU A 506 -5.88 6.30 -31.43
CA LEU A 506 -6.72 5.92 -32.54
C LEU A 506 -7.48 7.17 -33.01
N LEU A 507 -7.32 7.44 -34.30
CA LEU A 507 -8.07 8.43 -35.06
C LEU A 507 -9.58 8.11 -34.99
N PRO A 508 -10.48 9.07 -35.28
CA PRO A 508 -11.88 8.97 -34.90
C PRO A 508 -12.59 7.71 -35.41
N LEU A 509 -13.62 7.28 -34.68
CA LEU A 509 -14.42 6.06 -34.94
C LEU A 509 -15.32 6.16 -36.19
N GLY A 510 -14.81 6.73 -37.28
CA GLY A 510 -15.45 6.71 -38.59
C GLY A 510 -15.28 5.36 -39.29
N PRO A 511 -16.14 5.02 -40.27
CA PRO A 511 -16.15 3.70 -40.91
C PRO A 511 -14.82 3.23 -41.52
N ALA A 512 -13.95 4.17 -41.92
CA ALA A 512 -12.65 3.87 -42.52
C ALA A 512 -11.58 3.38 -41.53
N GLN A 513 -11.79 3.53 -40.21
CA GLN A 513 -10.80 3.25 -39.16
C GLN A 513 -11.30 2.25 -38.11
N TRP A 514 -12.56 1.79 -38.25
CA TRP A 514 -13.19 0.81 -37.37
C TRP A 514 -12.36 -0.46 -37.16
N GLN A 515 -11.77 -1.01 -38.22
CA GLN A 515 -11.09 -2.31 -38.18
C GLN A 515 -9.80 -2.30 -37.33
N ASP A 516 -9.11 -1.16 -37.23
CA ASP A 516 -7.98 -0.98 -36.31
C ASP A 516 -8.45 -0.85 -34.86
N ALA A 517 -9.57 -0.16 -34.62
CA ALA A 517 -10.19 -0.02 -33.31
C ALA A 517 -10.70 -1.37 -32.78
N GLU A 518 -11.41 -2.14 -33.59
CA GLU A 518 -11.86 -3.50 -33.29
C GLU A 518 -10.67 -4.42 -32.97
N THR A 519 -9.60 -4.37 -33.77
CA THR A 519 -8.36 -5.13 -33.52
C THR A 519 -7.68 -4.74 -32.20
N ALA A 520 -7.71 -3.45 -31.82
CA ALA A 520 -7.12 -2.97 -30.58
C ALA A 520 -7.99 -3.31 -29.34
N LEU A 521 -9.31 -3.27 -29.47
CA LEU A 521 -10.27 -3.72 -28.47
C LEU A 521 -10.19 -5.23 -28.27
N GLU A 522 -9.99 -6.02 -29.33
CA GLU A 522 -9.82 -7.48 -29.24
C GLU A 522 -8.56 -7.87 -28.46
N ARG A 523 -7.43 -7.17 -28.70
CA ARG A 523 -6.20 -7.33 -27.89
C ARG A 523 -6.39 -6.91 -26.43
N TYR A 524 -7.23 -5.89 -26.18
CA TYR A 524 -7.61 -5.52 -24.82
C TYR A 524 -8.47 -6.61 -24.17
N ARG A 525 -9.49 -7.14 -24.86
CA ARG A 525 -10.35 -8.26 -24.42
C ARG A 525 -9.54 -9.50 -24.07
N GLN A 526 -8.69 -9.98 -24.99
CA GLN A 526 -7.87 -11.18 -24.80
C GLN A 526 -6.73 -10.99 -23.77
N GLY A 527 -6.46 -9.76 -23.32
CA GLY A 527 -5.28 -9.44 -22.52
C GLY A 527 -3.95 -9.56 -23.27
N THR A 528 -3.97 -9.74 -24.60
CA THR A 528 -2.80 -9.96 -25.47
C THR A 528 -2.10 -8.63 -25.83
N GLY A 529 -1.72 -7.85 -24.81
CA GLY A 529 -0.96 -6.63 -24.96
C GLY A 529 -0.77 -5.84 -23.67
N LEU A 530 -0.02 -4.73 -23.75
CA LEU A 530 0.25 -3.82 -22.63
C LEU A 530 -0.90 -2.84 -22.32
N ASN A 531 -2.06 -2.98 -22.98
CA ASN A 531 -3.21 -2.11 -22.79
C ASN A 531 -3.91 -2.38 -21.45
N ARG A 532 -3.90 -1.37 -20.56
CA ARG A 532 -4.46 -1.46 -19.19
C ARG A 532 -5.61 -0.49 -18.92
N ARG A 533 -6.04 0.31 -19.90
CA ARG A 533 -7.03 1.39 -19.78
C ARG A 533 -7.92 1.45 -21.02
N LEU A 534 -9.22 1.65 -20.80
CA LEU A 534 -10.24 1.92 -21.81
C LEU A 534 -10.91 3.27 -21.49
N ARG A 535 -10.83 4.22 -22.43
CA ARG A 535 -11.57 5.48 -22.38
C ARG A 535 -12.04 5.89 -23.77
N ILE A 536 -13.19 6.54 -23.83
CA ILE A 536 -13.81 7.06 -25.05
C ILE A 536 -14.15 8.53 -24.81
N GLY A 537 -13.64 9.39 -25.69
CA GLY A 537 -13.91 10.82 -25.68
C GLY A 537 -14.82 11.21 -26.84
N LEU A 538 -15.56 12.31 -26.68
CA LEU A 538 -16.35 12.94 -27.72
C LEU A 538 -16.06 14.44 -27.70
N SER A 539 -15.66 15.00 -28.85
CA SER A 539 -15.09 16.35 -28.94
C SER A 539 -15.94 17.31 -29.77
N LEU A 540 -16.28 18.45 -29.17
CA LEU A 540 -16.87 19.62 -29.78
C LEU A 540 -15.76 20.62 -30.12
N HIS A 541 -15.48 20.80 -31.41
CA HIS A 541 -14.48 21.75 -31.92
C HIS A 541 -14.86 23.21 -31.63
N PRO A 542 -13.91 24.16 -31.63
CA PRO A 542 -14.20 25.57 -31.29
C PRO A 542 -15.33 26.19 -32.11
N GLN A 543 -15.39 25.87 -33.41
CA GLN A 543 -16.43 26.31 -34.34
C GLN A 543 -17.84 25.79 -34.02
N HIS A 544 -17.96 24.72 -33.20
CA HIS A 544 -19.24 24.17 -32.72
C HIS A 544 -19.62 24.71 -31.34
N LEU A 545 -18.69 25.36 -30.63
CA LEU A 545 -18.96 26.08 -29.39
C LEU A 545 -19.50 27.49 -29.63
N THR A 546 -19.24 28.03 -30.83
CA THR A 546 -19.59 29.40 -31.25
C THR A 546 -20.57 29.41 -32.44
N SER A 547 -21.49 28.45 -32.52
CA SER A 547 -22.49 28.35 -33.58
C SER A 547 -23.87 27.94 -33.04
N ASP A 548 -24.93 28.29 -33.76
CA ASP A 548 -26.32 28.17 -33.28
C ASP A 548 -26.75 26.71 -32.99
N ALA A 549 -25.99 25.72 -33.51
CA ALA A 549 -26.16 24.30 -33.24
C ALA A 549 -25.53 23.83 -31.91
N PHE A 550 -24.85 24.70 -31.15
CA PHE A 550 -24.19 24.33 -29.90
C PHE A 550 -25.09 23.59 -28.89
N PRO A 551 -26.35 24.01 -28.63
CA PRO A 551 -27.22 23.30 -27.69
C PRO A 551 -27.54 21.87 -28.13
N ASP A 552 -27.93 21.68 -29.39
CA ASP A 552 -28.29 20.36 -29.95
C ASP A 552 -27.07 19.42 -30.00
N LEU A 553 -25.91 19.95 -30.39
CA LEU A 553 -24.65 19.20 -30.40
C LEU A 553 -24.17 18.85 -28.99
N LEU A 554 -24.44 19.69 -28.00
CA LEU A 554 -24.14 19.39 -26.59
C LEU A 554 -25.08 18.34 -26.00
N ASP A 555 -26.38 18.40 -26.28
CA ASP A 555 -27.34 17.42 -25.75
C ASP A 555 -27.14 16.03 -26.39
N ALA A 556 -26.88 15.97 -27.69
CA ALA A 556 -26.44 14.75 -28.37
C ALA A 556 -25.14 14.20 -27.79
N ALA A 557 -24.17 15.07 -27.47
CA ALA A 557 -22.91 14.69 -26.85
C ALA A 557 -23.07 14.13 -25.44
N LEU A 558 -23.97 14.71 -24.64
CA LEU A 558 -24.29 14.23 -23.29
C LEU A 558 -25.02 12.88 -23.36
N THR A 559 -26.00 12.74 -24.25
CA THR A 559 -26.77 11.50 -24.45
C THR A 559 -25.87 10.31 -24.80
N TYR A 560 -24.91 10.48 -25.73
CA TYR A 560 -23.96 9.42 -26.08
C TYR A 560 -23.08 9.00 -24.88
N ILE A 561 -22.70 9.96 -24.04
CA ILE A 561 -21.90 9.72 -22.84
C ILE A 561 -22.73 9.01 -21.75
N ASP A 562 -24.02 9.34 -21.59
CA ASP A 562 -24.94 8.66 -20.69
C ASP A 562 -25.18 7.19 -21.10
N GLU A 563 -25.44 6.90 -22.39
CA GLU A 563 -25.58 5.53 -22.89
C GLU A 563 -24.31 4.70 -22.67
N LEU A 564 -23.15 5.31 -22.94
CA LEU A 564 -21.84 4.68 -22.72
C LEU A 564 -21.58 4.39 -21.23
N LEU A 565 -21.86 5.33 -20.32
CA LEU A 565 -21.73 5.05 -18.88
C LEU A 565 -22.69 3.95 -18.42
N ALA A 566 -23.93 3.93 -18.93
CA ALA A 566 -24.90 2.89 -18.62
C ALA A 566 -24.49 1.49 -19.13
N LEU A 567 -23.59 1.40 -20.12
CA LEU A 567 -22.91 0.16 -20.52
C LEU A 567 -21.68 -0.14 -19.65
N LEU A 568 -20.84 0.86 -19.38
CA LEU A 568 -19.63 0.70 -18.57
C LEU A 568 -19.92 0.31 -17.11
N ASP A 569 -21.02 0.77 -16.51
CA ASP A 569 -21.43 0.34 -15.16
C ASP A 569 -22.05 -1.07 -15.16
N ARG A 570 -22.66 -1.53 -16.27
CA ARG A 570 -23.06 -2.94 -16.44
C ARG A 570 -21.84 -3.87 -16.49
N LEU A 571 -20.79 -3.47 -17.22
CA LEU A 571 -19.49 -4.16 -17.28
C LEU A 571 -18.78 -4.27 -15.92
N MET A 572 -19.17 -3.48 -14.92
CA MET A 572 -18.62 -3.52 -13.55
C MET A 572 -19.52 -4.26 -12.54
N SER A 573 -20.64 -4.83 -12.98
CA SER A 573 -21.61 -5.53 -12.12
C SER A 573 -21.47 -7.05 -12.26
N PRO A 574 -21.48 -7.83 -11.17
CA PRO A 574 -21.38 -9.29 -11.25
C PRO A 574 -22.67 -9.91 -11.81
N PRO A 575 -22.59 -11.02 -12.58
CA PRO A 575 -23.77 -11.67 -13.15
C PRO A 575 -24.67 -12.21 -12.04
N THR A 576 -25.90 -11.71 -11.98
CA THR A 576 -26.94 -12.21 -11.07
C THR A 576 -27.35 -13.63 -11.45
N ALA A 577 -27.25 -14.57 -10.52
CA ALA A 577 -27.70 -15.94 -10.76
C ALA A 577 -29.24 -15.99 -10.94
N SER A 578 -29.69 -16.27 -12.16
CA SER A 578 -31.10 -16.54 -12.44
C SER A 578 -31.58 -17.80 -11.72
N PRO A 579 -32.84 -17.84 -11.23
CA PRO A 579 -33.36 -18.97 -10.47
C PRO A 579 -33.62 -20.19 -11.37
N ALA A 580 -32.70 -21.15 -11.36
CA ALA A 580 -32.87 -22.43 -12.05
C ALA A 580 -33.91 -23.30 -11.32
N THR A 581 -34.89 -23.81 -12.08
CA THR A 581 -36.02 -24.58 -11.54
C THR A 581 -35.67 -26.04 -11.23
N GLY A 582 -35.83 -26.41 -9.96
CA GLY A 582 -36.12 -27.75 -9.40
C GLY A 582 -35.73 -29.03 -10.16
N SER A 583 -34.90 -29.85 -9.52
CA SER A 583 -35.09 -31.30 -9.43
C SER A 583 -34.50 -31.82 -8.09
N ALA A 584 -34.91 -33.02 -7.66
CA ALA A 584 -34.74 -33.47 -6.27
C ALA A 584 -33.37 -34.10 -5.97
N GLU A 585 -33.01 -34.13 -4.69
CA GLU A 585 -31.95 -34.97 -4.13
C GLU A 585 -32.28 -36.47 -4.29
N PRO A 586 -31.30 -37.34 -4.04
CA PRO A 586 -31.51 -38.22 -2.90
C PRO A 586 -30.39 -38.14 -1.85
N VAL A 587 -30.78 -37.89 -0.60
CA VAL A 587 -29.94 -38.06 0.58
C VAL A 587 -29.60 -39.54 0.78
N ILE A 588 -28.37 -39.83 1.20
CA ILE A 588 -28.00 -41.14 1.78
C ILE A 588 -27.65 -40.92 3.25
N GLU A 589 -28.59 -41.19 4.15
CA GLU A 589 -28.31 -41.29 5.58
C GLU A 589 -27.76 -42.68 5.93
N VAL A 590 -26.77 -42.73 6.81
CA VAL A 590 -26.40 -43.94 7.57
C VAL A 590 -26.39 -43.57 9.04
N ALA A 591 -27.29 -44.17 9.81
CA ALA A 591 -27.58 -43.73 11.18
C ALA A 591 -26.67 -44.38 12.23
N GLY A 592 -26.04 -43.53 13.05
CA GLY A 592 -25.78 -43.82 14.47
C GLY A 592 -24.43 -44.45 14.84
N THR A 593 -23.54 -43.64 15.42
CA THR A 593 -23.16 -43.85 16.83
C THR A 593 -22.57 -42.60 17.49
N GLN A 594 -23.06 -42.36 18.72
CA GLN A 594 -22.50 -41.66 19.89
C GLN A 594 -21.39 -40.58 19.78
N THR A 595 -21.59 -39.54 20.60
CA THR A 595 -20.70 -38.41 20.83
C THR A 595 -19.31 -38.79 21.33
N LEU A 596 -18.26 -38.25 20.70
CA LEU A 596 -16.96 -37.99 21.34
C LEU A 596 -16.47 -36.60 20.93
N ALA A 597 -16.19 -35.75 21.91
CA ALA A 597 -15.37 -34.57 21.66
C ALA A 597 -13.92 -35.04 21.46
N HIS A 598 -13.28 -34.60 20.37
CA HIS A 598 -11.83 -34.75 20.22
C HIS A 598 -11.14 -33.47 20.65
N GLU A 599 -10.42 -33.56 21.77
CA GLU A 599 -9.25 -32.72 22.00
C GLU A 599 -8.26 -32.90 20.84
N PRO A 600 -7.48 -31.87 20.48
CA PRO A 600 -6.50 -31.99 19.40
C PRO A 600 -5.43 -33.04 19.77
N GLN A 601 -5.47 -34.20 19.13
CA GLN A 601 -4.52 -35.28 19.39
C GLN A 601 -3.08 -34.80 19.12
N ALA A 602 -2.22 -34.90 20.14
CA ALA A 602 -0.80 -34.68 19.98
C ALA A 602 -0.21 -35.70 18.99
N PHE A 603 0.70 -35.26 18.12
CA PHE A 603 1.37 -36.13 17.17
C PHE A 603 2.15 -37.23 17.91
N GLN A 604 1.82 -38.49 17.62
CA GLN A 604 2.57 -39.65 18.10
C GLN A 604 3.67 -40.01 17.09
N PRO A 605 4.95 -40.03 17.49
CA PRO A 605 6.03 -40.53 16.66
C PRO A 605 5.81 -41.96 16.18
N VAL A 606 6.29 -42.27 14.97
CA VAL A 606 6.22 -43.60 14.35
C VAL A 606 6.92 -44.62 15.26
N PRO A 607 6.21 -45.63 15.80
CA PRO A 607 6.80 -46.57 16.75
C PRO A 607 8.06 -47.27 16.21
N GLY A 608 9.12 -47.31 17.01
CA GLY A 608 10.40 -47.92 16.64
C GLY A 608 11.32 -47.07 15.76
N VAL A 609 10.85 -45.95 15.19
CA VAL A 609 11.68 -45.06 14.36
C VAL A 609 12.18 -43.86 15.18
N PRO A 610 13.50 -43.70 15.37
CA PRO A 610 14.03 -42.60 16.19
C PRO A 610 13.92 -41.25 15.49
N LEU A 611 13.49 -40.22 16.24
CA LEU A 611 13.35 -38.84 15.76
C LEU A 611 14.68 -38.22 15.26
N ASN A 612 15.81 -38.69 15.79
CA ASN A 612 17.16 -38.28 15.40
C ASN A 612 18.01 -39.52 15.20
N GLN A 613 18.61 -39.68 14.01
CA GLN A 613 19.53 -40.77 13.73
C GLN A 613 20.68 -40.34 12.83
N ILE A 614 21.81 -41.05 12.91
CA ILE A 614 22.99 -40.85 12.06
C ILE A 614 23.41 -42.20 11.49
N LEU A 615 23.41 -42.31 10.16
CA LEU A 615 23.99 -43.43 9.43
C LEU A 615 25.49 -43.20 9.29
N TYR A 616 26.32 -44.00 9.95
CA TYR A 616 27.78 -43.80 9.99
C TYR A 616 28.56 -44.99 9.43
N GLY A 617 29.74 -44.72 8.87
CA GLY A 617 30.67 -45.74 8.43
C GLY A 617 31.63 -45.28 7.33
N PRO A 618 32.41 -46.19 6.74
CA PRO A 618 33.40 -45.88 5.71
C PRO A 618 32.78 -45.37 4.39
N PRO A 619 33.57 -44.74 3.49
CA PRO A 619 33.07 -44.29 2.19
C PRO A 619 32.67 -45.46 1.27
N GLY A 620 31.65 -45.23 0.43
CA GLY A 620 31.18 -46.22 -0.54
C GLY A 620 30.33 -47.38 0.01
N THR A 621 29.90 -47.35 1.28
CA THR A 621 29.06 -48.38 1.91
C THR A 621 27.55 -48.20 1.70
N GLY A 622 27.13 -47.29 0.81
CA GLY A 622 25.71 -47.10 0.50
C GLY A 622 24.90 -46.33 1.55
N LYS A 623 25.52 -45.54 2.44
CA LYS A 623 24.82 -44.65 3.39
C LYS A 623 23.67 -43.86 2.75
N THR A 624 23.94 -43.12 1.67
CA THR A 624 22.96 -42.32 0.91
C THR A 624 21.85 -43.17 0.27
N TYR A 625 22.08 -44.47 0.04
CA TYR A 625 21.03 -45.40 -0.38
C TYR A 625 20.12 -45.78 0.78
N ARG A 626 20.68 -46.14 1.94
CA ARG A 626 19.91 -46.46 3.17
C ARG A 626 19.12 -45.25 3.70
N VAL A 627 19.59 -44.01 3.50
CA VAL A 627 18.82 -42.78 3.82
C VAL A 627 17.44 -42.77 3.17
N VAL A 628 17.32 -43.23 1.92
CA VAL A 628 16.02 -43.28 1.21
C VAL A 628 15.06 -44.25 1.90
N GLU A 629 15.56 -45.39 2.36
CA GLU A 629 14.78 -46.41 3.07
C GLU A 629 14.35 -45.88 4.45
N GLU A 630 15.25 -45.22 5.19
CA GLU A 630 14.97 -44.60 6.49
C GLU A 630 13.98 -43.41 6.41
N ALA A 631 14.03 -42.62 5.33
CA ALA A 631 13.06 -41.56 5.09
C ALA A 631 11.67 -42.12 4.75
N LEU A 632 11.59 -43.23 3.99
CA LEU A 632 10.33 -43.92 3.73
C LEU A 632 9.77 -44.61 4.98
N ALA A 633 10.61 -45.11 5.89
CA ALA A 633 10.15 -45.67 7.17
C ALA A 633 9.41 -44.63 8.04
N VAL A 634 9.67 -43.34 7.84
CA VAL A 634 8.96 -42.22 8.48
C VAL A 634 7.71 -41.78 7.68
N LEU A 635 7.84 -41.66 6.36
CA LEU A 635 6.83 -41.00 5.51
C LEU A 635 5.82 -41.94 4.86
N ASP A 636 6.21 -43.20 4.59
CA ASP A 636 5.39 -44.21 3.92
C ASP A 636 5.87 -45.65 4.25
N PRO A 637 5.72 -46.09 5.52
CA PRO A 637 6.25 -47.38 5.97
C PRO A 637 5.55 -48.59 5.32
N VAL A 638 4.32 -48.43 4.84
CA VAL A 638 3.59 -49.48 4.12
C VAL A 638 4.22 -49.70 2.74
N PHE A 639 4.40 -48.63 1.95
CA PHE A 639 5.06 -48.73 0.65
C PHE A 639 6.49 -49.29 0.75
N LEU A 640 7.22 -48.97 1.83
CA LEU A 640 8.54 -49.53 2.09
C LEU A 640 8.52 -51.05 2.29
N ALA A 641 7.52 -51.57 3.00
CA ALA A 641 7.34 -53.01 3.22
C ALA A 641 6.95 -53.73 1.91
N ASP A 642 5.98 -53.17 1.18
CA ASP A 642 5.46 -53.75 -0.08
C ASP A 642 6.54 -53.83 -1.18
N HIS A 643 7.56 -52.95 -1.14
CA HIS A 643 8.63 -52.86 -2.14
C HIS A 643 10.01 -53.26 -1.60
N ALA A 644 10.05 -54.16 -0.61
CA ALA A 644 11.28 -54.69 -0.04
C ALA A 644 12.20 -55.38 -1.08
N GLY A 645 13.48 -55.58 -0.71
CA GLY A 645 14.46 -56.25 -1.57
C GLY A 645 15.06 -55.37 -2.68
N ARG A 646 15.90 -55.99 -3.53
CA ARG A 646 16.70 -55.27 -4.54
C ARG A 646 15.86 -54.71 -5.70
N GLU A 647 14.79 -55.39 -6.10
CA GLU A 647 13.97 -55.03 -7.27
C GLU A 647 13.08 -53.80 -7.02
N GLY A 648 12.43 -53.73 -5.85
CA GLY A 648 11.62 -52.58 -5.44
C GLY A 648 12.38 -51.26 -5.25
N ARG A 649 13.72 -51.27 -5.37
CA ARG A 649 14.60 -50.08 -5.26
C ARG A 649 14.17 -48.93 -6.18
N ALA A 650 13.82 -49.22 -7.42
CA ALA A 650 13.44 -48.18 -8.39
C ALA A 650 12.14 -47.48 -7.97
N ALA A 651 11.13 -48.26 -7.56
CA ALA A 651 9.87 -47.77 -7.04
C ALA A 651 10.06 -46.96 -5.74
N ARG A 652 10.89 -47.44 -4.81
CA ARG A 652 11.22 -46.74 -3.56
C ARG A 652 11.95 -45.41 -3.80
N LYS A 653 12.91 -45.36 -4.74
CA LYS A 653 13.56 -44.09 -5.14
C LYS A 653 12.56 -43.12 -5.77
N ALA A 654 11.70 -43.58 -6.68
CA ALA A 654 10.68 -42.74 -7.31
C ALA A 654 9.64 -42.21 -6.30
N ARG A 655 9.22 -43.03 -5.32
CA ARG A 655 8.32 -42.61 -4.23
C ARG A 655 8.97 -41.54 -3.35
N TYR A 656 10.24 -41.73 -3.00
CA TYR A 656 11.03 -40.73 -2.28
C TYR A 656 11.18 -39.42 -3.06
N ASP A 657 11.52 -39.47 -4.36
CA ASP A 657 11.65 -38.26 -5.19
C ASP A 657 10.31 -37.52 -5.32
N GLY A 658 9.18 -38.25 -5.36
CA GLY A 658 7.84 -37.67 -5.27
C GLY A 658 7.54 -36.97 -3.92
N LEU A 659 8.01 -37.53 -2.80
CA LEU A 659 7.89 -36.91 -1.48
C LEU A 659 8.80 -35.69 -1.32
N VAL A 660 10.00 -35.69 -1.93
CA VAL A 660 10.86 -34.50 -2.05
C VAL A 660 10.14 -33.40 -2.85
N ALA A 661 9.55 -33.73 -4.00
CA ALA A 661 8.79 -32.78 -4.82
C ALA A 661 7.53 -32.23 -4.12
N GLN A 662 6.93 -32.99 -3.20
CA GLN A 662 5.84 -32.55 -2.32
C GLN A 662 6.32 -31.74 -1.11
N GLY A 663 7.63 -31.47 -0.98
CA GLY A 663 8.20 -30.70 0.12
C GLY A 663 8.20 -31.42 1.47
N ARG A 664 8.09 -32.75 1.50
CA ARG A 664 8.05 -33.60 2.71
C ARG A 664 9.42 -34.10 3.18
N VAL A 665 10.44 -33.85 2.37
CA VAL A 665 11.84 -34.12 2.65
C VAL A 665 12.64 -32.86 2.36
N SER A 666 13.56 -32.50 3.26
CA SER A 666 14.58 -31.47 3.04
C SER A 666 15.95 -32.13 3.08
N PHE A 667 16.84 -31.78 2.17
CA PHE A 667 18.19 -32.36 2.07
C PHE A 667 19.24 -31.25 2.09
N ILE A 668 20.31 -31.45 2.87
CA ILE A 668 21.48 -30.56 2.92
C ILE A 668 22.74 -31.39 3.18
N THR A 669 23.90 -30.93 2.69
CA THR A 669 25.21 -31.55 2.92
C THR A 669 26.10 -30.56 3.68
N PHE A 670 26.80 -31.01 4.72
CA PHE A 670 27.71 -30.14 5.49
C PHE A 670 29.13 -30.12 4.89
N HIS A 671 29.81 -28.98 5.04
CA HIS A 671 31.21 -28.76 4.68
C HIS A 671 31.91 -27.91 5.75
N GLN A 672 33.25 -27.86 5.73
CA GLN A 672 34.05 -27.21 6.79
C GLN A 672 33.75 -25.71 6.99
N SER A 673 33.33 -25.02 5.93
CA SER A 673 32.91 -23.61 5.96
C SER A 673 31.41 -23.40 6.23
N PHE A 674 30.61 -24.45 6.41
CA PHE A 674 29.16 -24.35 6.62
C PHE A 674 28.85 -23.79 8.02
N GLY A 675 28.04 -22.73 8.08
CA GLY A 675 27.79 -21.95 9.29
C GLY A 675 26.45 -22.20 9.98
N TYR A 676 26.26 -21.52 11.12
CA TYR A 676 24.93 -21.28 11.69
C TYR A 676 24.08 -20.48 10.70
N GLU A 677 24.74 -19.58 9.99
CA GLU A 677 24.24 -18.59 9.04
C GLU A 677 23.60 -19.20 7.77
N ASP A 678 23.97 -20.43 7.42
CA ASP A 678 23.36 -21.19 6.31
C ASP A 678 22.32 -22.20 6.78
N PHE A 679 22.47 -22.70 8.02
CA PHE A 679 21.67 -23.80 8.54
C PHE A 679 20.43 -23.34 9.32
N ILE A 680 20.59 -22.38 10.23
CA ILE A 680 19.51 -21.86 11.09
C ILE A 680 18.94 -20.57 10.49
N GLU A 681 19.72 -19.49 10.51
CA GLU A 681 19.35 -18.17 9.95
C GLU A 681 20.61 -17.33 9.78
N GLY A 682 20.69 -16.51 8.73
CA GLY A 682 21.88 -15.71 8.47
C GLY A 682 21.68 -14.54 7.51
N ILE A 683 22.52 -13.53 7.66
CA ILE A 683 22.44 -12.26 6.92
C ILE A 683 23.18 -12.42 5.59
N LYS A 684 22.44 -12.47 4.47
CA LYS A 684 22.97 -12.73 3.13
C LYS A 684 22.95 -11.48 2.25
N PRO A 685 24.02 -11.22 1.47
CA PRO A 685 24.04 -10.13 0.52
C PRO A 685 23.14 -10.41 -0.69
N VAL A 686 22.28 -9.46 -1.04
CA VAL A 686 21.40 -9.50 -2.22
C VAL A 686 21.69 -8.29 -3.10
N MET A 687 22.13 -8.54 -4.34
CA MET A 687 22.37 -7.50 -5.35
C MET A 687 21.08 -7.16 -6.08
N THR A 688 20.51 -5.98 -5.81
CA THR A 688 19.28 -5.50 -6.48
C THR A 688 19.62 -4.27 -7.32
N GLY A 689 19.39 -4.31 -8.63
CA GLY A 689 19.70 -3.18 -9.53
C GLY A 689 21.18 -2.77 -9.59
N GLY A 690 22.10 -3.65 -9.15
CA GLY A 690 23.53 -3.34 -9.03
C GLY A 690 23.97 -2.79 -7.67
N VAL A 691 23.05 -2.62 -6.72
CA VAL A 691 23.35 -2.19 -5.34
C VAL A 691 23.36 -3.38 -4.38
N LEU A 692 24.36 -3.44 -3.52
CA LEU A 692 24.52 -4.46 -2.49
C LEU A 692 23.63 -4.14 -1.27
N SER A 693 22.65 -5.00 -1.02
CA SER A 693 21.80 -4.97 0.18
C SER A 693 22.01 -6.23 1.03
N TYR A 694 21.53 -6.25 2.27
CA TYR A 694 21.62 -7.43 3.15
C TYR A 694 20.23 -7.81 3.68
N ARG A 695 19.94 -9.11 3.75
CA ARG A 695 18.67 -9.68 4.26
C ARG A 695 18.95 -10.83 5.21
N LEU A 696 18.19 -10.94 6.31
CA LEU A 696 18.21 -12.14 7.16
C LEU A 696 17.33 -13.23 6.52
N ASP A 697 17.95 -14.27 5.98
CA ASP A 697 17.27 -15.41 5.37
C ASP A 697 17.15 -16.61 6.34
N ASP A 698 16.00 -17.29 6.32
CA ASP A 698 15.83 -18.58 7.00
C ASP A 698 16.76 -19.65 6.41
N GLY A 699 17.51 -20.34 7.26
CA GLY A 699 18.29 -21.52 6.90
C GLY A 699 17.43 -22.77 6.70
N VAL A 700 18.05 -23.86 6.24
CA VAL A 700 17.35 -25.12 5.90
C VAL A 700 16.63 -25.73 7.11
N PHE A 701 17.18 -25.58 8.32
CA PHE A 701 16.62 -26.12 9.55
C PHE A 701 15.27 -25.48 9.90
N LEU A 702 15.18 -24.14 9.91
CA LEU A 702 13.94 -23.43 10.22
C LEU A 702 12.85 -23.68 9.17
N LYS A 703 13.26 -23.84 7.90
CA LYS A 703 12.36 -24.26 6.81
C LYS A 703 11.79 -25.67 7.06
N ALA A 704 12.62 -26.62 7.49
CA ALA A 704 12.18 -27.98 7.84
C ALA A 704 11.31 -28.03 9.11
N VAL A 705 11.64 -27.24 10.16
CA VAL A 705 10.79 -27.08 11.35
C VAL A 705 9.40 -26.56 10.97
N ARG A 706 9.33 -25.53 10.12
CA ARG A 706 8.06 -24.97 9.64
C ARG A 706 7.26 -25.98 8.81
N ALA A 707 7.92 -26.74 7.93
CA ALA A 707 7.28 -27.80 7.14
C ALA A 707 6.72 -28.96 8.01
N ALA A 708 7.36 -29.25 9.14
CA ALA A 708 6.87 -30.21 10.14
C ALA A 708 5.68 -29.70 10.98
N GLY A 709 5.22 -28.46 10.80
CA GLY A 709 4.21 -27.82 11.65
C GLY A 709 4.76 -27.30 12.99
N GLY A 710 6.06 -27.03 13.07
CA GLY A 710 6.73 -26.53 14.27
C GLY A 710 6.38 -25.07 14.61
N HIS A 711 6.38 -24.75 15.91
CA HIS A 711 6.10 -23.40 16.38
C HIS A 711 7.38 -22.55 16.33
N LEU A 712 7.36 -21.56 15.45
CA LEU A 712 8.35 -20.51 15.36
C LEU A 712 7.60 -19.19 15.46
N ASP A 713 7.89 -18.39 16.47
CA ASP A 713 7.26 -17.08 16.65
C ASP A 713 7.52 -16.19 15.42
N SER A 714 6.57 -15.30 15.13
CA SER A 714 6.89 -14.11 14.34
C SER A 714 7.86 -13.25 15.15
N PRO A 715 8.88 -12.62 14.54
CA PRO A 715 9.93 -11.93 15.29
C PRO A 715 9.32 -10.89 16.23
N THR A 716 9.69 -11.00 17.51
CA THR A 716 9.44 -9.95 18.50
C THR A 716 10.08 -8.66 18.02
N SER A 717 9.40 -7.54 18.25
CA SER A 717 9.74 -6.28 17.60
C SER A 717 10.93 -5.57 18.25
N ASP A 718 12.13 -6.12 18.04
CA ASP A 718 13.41 -5.43 18.02
C ASP A 718 14.29 -6.12 16.96
N GLU A 719 14.82 -5.33 16.00
CA GLU A 719 15.66 -5.76 14.85
C GLU A 719 14.90 -6.45 13.68
N GLN A 720 15.35 -6.23 12.43
CA GLN A 720 14.59 -6.46 11.15
C GLN A 720 15.31 -7.48 10.20
N PRO A 721 15.05 -7.55 8.86
CA PRO A 721 13.99 -8.30 8.15
C PRO A 721 14.57 -9.36 7.15
N THR A 722 13.89 -10.24 6.37
CA THR A 722 12.49 -10.54 5.89
C THR A 722 12.54 -11.88 5.09
N PRO A 723 11.45 -12.54 4.58
CA PRO A 723 10.00 -12.32 4.71
C PRO A 723 9.15 -13.60 5.00
N ALA A 724 7.88 -13.42 5.38
CA ALA A 724 6.83 -14.44 5.26
C ALA A 724 5.59 -13.85 4.54
N VAL A 725 4.74 -14.69 3.92
CA VAL A 725 3.48 -14.22 3.31
C VAL A 725 2.61 -13.60 4.40
N PRO A 726 2.28 -12.30 4.34
CA PRO A 726 1.69 -11.63 5.46
C PRO A 726 0.21 -12.01 5.63
N GLN A 727 -0.18 -12.13 6.89
CA GLN A 727 -1.57 -12.27 7.33
C GLN A 727 -1.84 -11.09 8.27
N ALA A 728 -3.04 -10.49 8.19
CA ALA A 728 -3.40 -9.38 9.07
C ALA A 728 -3.65 -9.94 10.47
N GLN A 729 -2.73 -9.69 11.41
CA GLN A 729 -2.84 -10.20 12.77
C GLN A 729 -3.95 -9.46 13.54
N PRO A 730 -4.67 -10.10 14.47
CA PRO A 730 -5.63 -9.42 15.34
C PRO A 730 -4.98 -8.24 16.07
N GLY A 731 -5.60 -7.06 16.00
CA GLY A 731 -5.05 -5.82 16.55
C GLY A 731 -4.10 -5.02 15.66
N THR A 732 -3.74 -5.52 14.46
CA THR A 732 -2.97 -4.72 13.47
C THR A 732 -3.74 -3.48 13.02
N GLN A 733 -3.00 -2.45 12.61
CA GLN A 733 -3.55 -1.15 12.29
C GLN A 733 -4.02 -1.11 10.83
N VAL A 734 -5.27 -0.73 10.61
CA VAL A 734 -5.76 -0.38 9.28
C VAL A 734 -5.23 1.01 8.94
N TRP A 735 -4.22 1.11 8.09
CA TRP A 735 -3.79 2.37 7.49
C TRP A 735 -4.57 2.65 6.22
N ARG A 736 -4.66 3.92 5.83
CA ARG A 736 -4.91 4.29 4.44
C ARG A 736 -3.86 5.26 3.93
N MET A 737 -3.51 5.15 2.66
CA MET A 737 -2.60 6.09 1.99
C MET A 737 -3.02 6.35 0.55
N TYR A 738 -2.77 7.58 0.08
CA TYR A 738 -2.74 7.89 -1.35
C TYR A 738 -1.28 7.97 -1.84
N ILE A 739 -0.97 7.23 -2.90
CA ILE A 739 0.19 7.49 -3.76
C ILE A 739 -0.29 8.43 -4.87
N ASP A 740 0.40 9.55 -5.09
CA ASP A 740 0.02 10.64 -6.01
C ASP A 740 -1.30 11.37 -5.73
N GLY A 741 -1.93 11.10 -4.58
CA GLY A 741 -3.25 11.66 -4.26
C GLY A 741 -4.36 10.95 -5.03
N SER A 742 -5.45 11.67 -5.29
CA SER A 742 -6.65 11.13 -5.96
C SER A 742 -6.71 11.47 -7.45
N VAL A 743 -5.55 11.52 -8.13
CA VAL A 743 -5.50 11.40 -9.59
C VAL A 743 -5.87 9.96 -9.98
N PRO A 744 -6.55 9.70 -11.10
CA PRO A 744 -6.89 8.34 -11.51
C PRO A 744 -5.66 7.63 -12.10
N VAL A 745 -4.94 8.22 -13.06
CA VAL A 745 -3.60 7.73 -13.47
C VAL A 745 -2.58 8.08 -12.39
N SER A 746 -1.66 7.17 -12.06
CA SER A 746 -0.33 7.54 -11.56
C SER A 746 0.68 6.46 -11.89
N ARG A 747 1.69 6.80 -12.70
CA ARG A 747 2.84 5.92 -13.00
C ARG A 747 3.55 5.48 -11.71
N ILE A 748 3.66 6.37 -10.72
CA ILE A 748 4.28 6.09 -9.42
C ILE A 748 3.52 4.97 -8.70
N ARG A 749 2.19 5.09 -8.65
CA ARG A 749 1.30 4.11 -8.03
C ARG A 749 1.31 2.78 -8.77
N ASP A 750 1.25 2.81 -10.11
CA ASP A 750 1.25 1.60 -10.94
C ASP A 750 2.58 0.83 -10.80
N LEU A 751 3.72 1.54 -10.78
CA LEU A 751 5.04 0.96 -10.47
C LEU A 751 5.12 0.42 -9.03
N SER A 752 4.58 1.13 -8.05
CA SER A 752 4.56 0.67 -6.65
C SER A 752 3.80 -0.65 -6.50
N LEU A 753 2.59 -0.70 -7.05
CA LEU A 753 1.75 -1.91 -7.06
C LEU A 753 2.47 -3.08 -7.74
N THR A 754 3.10 -2.82 -8.90
CA THR A 754 3.78 -3.85 -9.70
C THR A 754 5.08 -4.34 -9.05
N ARG A 755 5.82 -3.50 -8.33
CA ARG A 755 7.05 -3.87 -7.61
C ARG A 755 6.80 -4.49 -6.22
N GLY A 756 5.55 -4.58 -5.75
CA GLY A 756 5.25 -5.06 -4.40
C GLY A 756 5.65 -4.04 -3.32
N GLU A 757 5.39 -2.75 -3.58
CA GLU A 757 5.82 -1.62 -2.78
C GLU A 757 4.68 -0.63 -2.51
N LEU A 758 4.91 0.24 -1.52
CA LEU A 758 4.17 1.44 -1.21
C LEU A 758 5.18 2.60 -1.22
N ARG A 759 4.98 3.62 -2.06
CA ARG A 759 5.91 4.75 -2.24
C ARG A 759 5.32 6.07 -1.74
N MET A 760 6.12 6.89 -1.06
CA MET A 760 5.68 8.16 -0.44
C MET A 760 6.53 9.33 -0.94
N GLY A 761 5.88 10.48 -1.18
CA GLY A 761 6.49 11.65 -1.81
C GLY A 761 7.16 12.63 -0.83
N SER A 762 8.13 13.39 -1.31
CA SER A 762 8.76 14.54 -0.65
C SER A 762 8.17 15.91 -1.06
N PHE A 763 7.12 15.91 -1.89
CA PHE A 763 6.23 17.05 -2.20
C PHE A 763 6.96 18.31 -2.68
N LYS A 764 7.49 18.24 -3.91
CA LYS A 764 8.18 19.32 -4.63
C LYS A 764 9.49 19.79 -3.99
N THR A 765 10.04 19.02 -3.04
CA THR A 765 11.41 19.20 -2.55
C THR A 765 12.24 17.97 -2.91
N LYS A 766 13.52 18.16 -3.23
CA LYS A 766 14.40 17.05 -3.64
C LYS A 766 14.50 16.04 -2.48
N PRO A 767 14.16 14.75 -2.69
CA PRO A 767 14.10 13.79 -1.61
C PRO A 767 15.44 13.66 -0.86
N ARG A 768 15.38 13.71 0.48
CA ARG A 768 16.50 13.49 1.41
C ARG A 768 16.27 12.17 2.13
N ASP A 769 17.35 11.43 2.39
CA ASP A 769 17.26 10.20 3.18
C ASP A 769 16.70 10.48 4.58
N LEU A 770 15.77 9.64 5.01
CA LEU A 770 15.06 9.69 6.30
C LEU A 770 15.65 8.70 7.31
N THR A 771 16.50 7.77 6.87
CA THR A 771 17.04 6.66 7.68
C THR A 771 17.84 7.19 8.85
N HIS A 772 18.81 8.07 8.57
CA HIS A 772 19.69 8.70 9.56
C HIS A 772 19.10 9.96 10.22
N LEU A 773 17.86 10.32 9.87
CA LEU A 773 17.14 11.39 10.55
C LEU A 773 16.53 10.80 11.81
N GLY A 774 16.88 11.37 12.97
CA GLY A 774 16.22 11.05 14.23
C GLY A 774 14.73 11.39 14.17
N VAL A 775 13.96 10.92 15.16
CA VAL A 775 12.51 11.19 15.24
C VAL A 775 12.24 12.68 15.03
N GLU A 776 12.96 13.53 15.77
CA GLU A 776 12.93 14.99 15.66
C GLU A 776 13.25 15.62 14.28
N GLU A 777 13.68 14.89 13.24
CA GLU A 777 14.02 15.41 11.89
C GLU A 777 13.00 15.01 10.78
N LEU A 778 11.94 14.28 11.12
CA LEU A 778 10.98 13.61 10.22
C LEU A 778 9.53 14.11 10.32
N SER A 779 9.02 14.88 9.35
CA SER A 779 7.66 15.45 9.45
C SER A 779 6.60 14.40 9.80
N GLY A 780 5.52 14.76 10.50
CA GLY A 780 4.60 13.75 11.07
C GLY A 780 4.05 12.70 10.08
N ARG A 781 4.01 12.97 8.76
CA ARG A 781 3.72 11.93 7.74
C ARG A 781 4.92 11.02 7.47
N GLN A 782 6.13 11.58 7.41
CA GLN A 782 7.37 10.84 7.30
C GLN A 782 7.57 9.91 8.50
N LEU A 783 7.33 10.33 9.76
CA LEU A 783 7.37 9.37 10.88
C LEU A 783 6.25 8.32 10.82
N LEU A 784 5.03 8.70 10.44
CA LEU A 784 3.94 7.73 10.27
C LEU A 784 4.27 6.65 9.24
N PHE A 785 5.05 6.98 8.21
CA PHE A 785 5.47 6.06 7.16
C PHE A 785 6.79 5.32 7.47
N LYS A 786 7.74 5.98 8.14
CA LYS A 786 9.05 5.44 8.49
C LYS A 786 8.94 4.45 9.66
N ASP A 787 8.35 4.89 10.77
CA ASP A 787 8.48 4.22 12.07
C ASP A 787 7.14 3.78 12.70
N SER A 788 6.00 4.39 12.31
CA SER A 788 4.69 4.03 12.90
C SER A 788 3.91 2.94 12.14
N MET A 789 3.99 2.94 10.81
CA MET A 789 3.45 1.89 9.94
C MET A 789 4.37 0.67 10.02
N ARG A 790 3.83 -0.48 10.43
CA ARG A 790 4.63 -1.68 10.72
C ARG A 790 4.36 -2.81 9.75
N THR A 791 5.37 -3.65 9.55
CA THR A 791 5.24 -4.94 8.87
C THR A 791 4.15 -5.78 9.56
N GLY A 792 3.15 -6.24 8.79
CA GLY A 792 1.92 -6.87 9.30
C GLY A 792 0.67 -5.96 9.31
N ASP A 793 0.82 -4.63 9.21
CA ASP A 793 -0.33 -3.72 9.15
C ASP A 793 -1.06 -3.72 7.79
N LEU A 794 -2.40 -3.66 7.82
CA LEU A 794 -3.25 -3.63 6.63
C LEU A 794 -3.28 -2.21 6.03
N VAL A 795 -2.83 -2.04 4.79
CA VAL A 795 -2.87 -0.76 4.07
C VAL A 795 -3.97 -0.74 3.00
N LEU A 796 -4.89 0.21 3.15
CA LEU A 796 -5.90 0.57 2.16
C LEU A 796 -5.33 1.66 1.25
N LEU A 797 -5.05 1.32 0.00
CA LEU A 797 -4.68 2.30 -0.99
C LEU A 797 -5.94 3.04 -1.45
N ALA A 798 -6.15 4.22 -0.85
CA ALA A 798 -7.21 5.13 -1.26
C ALA A 798 -6.83 5.73 -2.61
N THR A 799 -7.74 5.62 -3.58
CA THR A 799 -7.63 6.29 -4.88
C THR A 799 -8.61 7.47 -4.99
N GLY A 800 -9.56 7.56 -4.07
CA GLY A 800 -10.48 8.68 -3.86
C GLY A 800 -10.96 8.76 -2.40
N VAL A 801 -11.95 9.61 -2.15
CA VAL A 801 -12.39 9.96 -0.77
C VAL A 801 -13.49 9.03 -0.24
N ASP A 802 -14.17 8.26 -1.07
CA ASP A 802 -15.03 7.17 -0.61
C ASP A 802 -14.59 5.80 -1.15
N ARG A 803 -13.33 5.58 -1.52
CA ARG A 803 -12.98 4.35 -2.24
C ARG A 803 -11.60 3.76 -1.97
N ILE A 804 -11.58 2.43 -1.97
CA ILE A 804 -10.42 1.57 -1.75
C ILE A 804 -10.09 0.89 -3.07
N GLY A 805 -8.97 1.26 -3.69
CA GLY A 805 -8.53 0.65 -4.94
C GLY A 805 -7.66 -0.60 -4.73
N ALA A 806 -6.81 -0.61 -3.70
CA ALA A 806 -6.02 -1.79 -3.37
C ALA A 806 -5.99 -2.04 -1.86
N VAL A 807 -5.89 -3.30 -1.49
CA VAL A 807 -5.70 -3.75 -0.12
C VAL A 807 -4.43 -4.59 -0.09
N GLY A 808 -3.51 -4.22 0.77
CA GLY A 808 -2.26 -4.95 0.97
C GLY A 808 -1.90 -5.03 2.44
N ILE A 809 -0.91 -5.84 2.76
CA ILE A 809 -0.28 -5.85 4.08
C ILE A 809 1.20 -5.48 3.90
N VAL A 810 1.69 -4.58 4.75
CA VAL A 810 3.10 -4.16 4.75
C VAL A 810 3.99 -5.37 5.04
N THR A 811 4.94 -5.65 4.15
CA THR A 811 5.87 -6.78 4.23
C THR A 811 7.30 -6.39 4.53
N GLY A 812 7.65 -5.11 4.42
CA GLY A 812 9.01 -4.65 4.57
C GLY A 812 9.11 -3.24 5.12
N ASP A 813 10.31 -2.95 5.61
CA ASP A 813 10.59 -1.73 6.35
C ASP A 813 10.97 -0.54 5.49
N TYR A 814 11.09 0.62 6.14
CA TYR A 814 11.37 1.86 5.45
C TYR A 814 12.69 1.77 4.69
N LEU A 815 12.63 2.10 3.41
CA LEU A 815 13.78 2.20 2.51
C LEU A 815 13.82 3.59 1.89
N PHE A 816 15.01 4.18 1.82
CA PHE A 816 15.28 5.33 0.96
C PHE A 816 15.92 4.86 -0.35
N ASP A 817 15.21 5.07 -1.45
CA ASP A 817 15.62 4.65 -2.78
C ASP A 817 15.20 5.72 -3.82
N PRO A 818 16.06 6.73 -4.04
CA PRO A 818 15.89 7.74 -5.09
C PRO A 818 16.44 7.29 -6.45
N HIS A 819 16.85 6.03 -6.65
CA HIS A 819 17.69 5.64 -7.79
C HIS A 819 17.19 4.41 -8.59
N SER A 820 16.24 3.61 -8.09
CA SER A 820 15.70 2.45 -8.82
C SER A 820 14.70 2.79 -9.95
N ASP A 821 14.29 4.05 -10.10
CA ASP A 821 13.57 4.56 -11.27
C ASP A 821 13.74 6.09 -11.37
N PRO A 822 13.98 6.66 -12.57
CA PRO A 822 13.97 8.11 -12.77
C PRO A 822 12.67 8.82 -12.34
N ALA A 823 11.55 8.11 -12.29
CA ALA A 823 10.27 8.65 -11.79
C ALA A 823 10.21 8.74 -10.25
N PHE A 824 10.99 7.95 -9.52
CA PHE A 824 11.07 8.01 -8.05
C PHE A 824 12.10 9.05 -7.58
N ALA A 825 13.16 9.29 -8.37
CA ALA A 825 14.29 10.17 -8.05
C ALA A 825 13.93 11.63 -7.71
N THR A 826 12.77 12.12 -8.15
CA THR A 826 12.37 13.53 -8.03
C THR A 826 11.48 13.83 -6.84
N ASP A 827 10.72 12.85 -6.33
CA ASP A 827 9.75 13.05 -5.23
C ASP A 827 9.50 11.74 -4.43
N TYR A 828 9.35 10.60 -5.11
CA TYR A 828 8.89 9.33 -4.52
C TYR A 828 10.00 8.35 -4.07
N ALA A 829 11.06 8.88 -3.46
CA ALA A 829 12.19 8.08 -3.01
C ALA A 829 11.94 7.28 -1.71
N HIS A 830 10.83 7.50 -1.02
CA HIS A 830 10.50 6.81 0.24
C HIS A 830 9.67 5.56 -0.05
N ALA A 831 10.12 4.38 0.39
CA ALA A 831 9.49 3.10 0.10
C ALA A 831 9.25 2.24 1.35
N ARG A 832 8.27 1.33 1.26
CA ARG A 832 8.08 0.14 2.10
C ARG A 832 7.60 -1.00 1.21
N SER A 833 8.00 -2.25 1.46
CA SER A 833 7.43 -3.40 0.73
C SER A 833 6.01 -3.69 1.21
N VAL A 834 5.12 -4.10 0.30
CA VAL A 834 3.72 -4.47 0.56
C VAL A 834 3.34 -5.67 -0.30
N ASN A 835 2.78 -6.72 0.31
CA ASN A 835 2.05 -7.75 -0.42
C ASN A 835 0.62 -7.26 -0.66
N TRP A 836 0.25 -7.04 -1.92
CA TRP A 836 -1.09 -6.60 -2.28
C TRP A 836 -2.04 -7.79 -2.35
N LEU A 837 -2.77 -8.04 -1.26
CA LEU A 837 -3.80 -9.10 -1.15
C LEU A 837 -4.83 -9.02 -2.27
N ALA A 838 -5.22 -7.80 -2.63
CA ALA A 838 -6.04 -7.53 -3.79
C ALA A 838 -5.69 -6.16 -4.37
N THR A 839 -5.12 -6.17 -5.58
CA THR A 839 -5.25 -5.05 -6.52
C THR A 839 -6.41 -5.39 -7.46
N GLY A 840 -7.14 -4.38 -7.94
CA GLY A 840 -8.34 -4.58 -8.75
C GLY A 840 -9.64 -4.17 -8.06
N LEU A 841 -9.54 -3.53 -6.88
CA LEU A 841 -10.70 -3.24 -6.05
C LEU A 841 -11.36 -1.93 -6.42
N ASN A 842 -12.66 -1.92 -6.16
CA ASN A 842 -13.62 -0.94 -6.67
C ASN A 842 -14.73 -0.85 -5.60
N LEU A 843 -14.41 -0.33 -4.41
CA LEU A 843 -15.24 -0.53 -3.20
C LEU A 843 -15.47 0.75 -2.39
N SER A 844 -16.70 0.96 -1.91
CA SER A 844 -17.07 2.10 -1.05
C SER A 844 -16.42 2.01 0.33
N ALA A 845 -15.64 3.02 0.71
CA ALA A 845 -15.14 3.19 2.06
C ALA A 845 -16.29 3.37 3.07
N THR A 846 -17.36 4.09 2.72
CA THR A 846 -18.56 4.17 3.56
C THR A 846 -19.26 2.82 3.70
N GLY A 847 -19.32 1.99 2.64
CA GLY A 847 -19.86 0.62 2.71
C GLY A 847 -18.99 -0.36 3.50
N THR A 848 -17.66 -0.30 3.34
CA THR A 848 -16.68 -1.22 3.95
C THR A 848 -16.28 -0.82 5.38
N LEU A 849 -16.33 0.47 5.72
CA LEU A 849 -15.76 1.05 6.96
C LEU A 849 -16.77 1.92 7.74
N GLY A 850 -18.02 2.05 7.26
CA GLY A 850 -19.07 2.88 7.86
C GLY A 850 -18.88 4.40 7.71
N LYS A 851 -17.80 4.86 7.06
CA LYS A 851 -17.48 6.29 6.89
C LYS A 851 -16.50 6.57 5.74
N PRO A 852 -16.58 7.76 5.09
CA PRO A 852 -15.66 8.15 4.04
C PRO A 852 -14.29 8.60 4.59
N PHE A 853 -13.31 8.70 3.70
CA PHE A 853 -11.92 9.07 3.99
C PHE A 853 -11.72 10.59 4.16
N ALA A 854 -12.01 11.11 5.35
CA ALA A 854 -11.71 12.50 5.74
C ALA A 854 -10.20 12.82 5.61
N PRO A 855 -9.78 13.90 4.93
CA PRO A 855 -8.37 14.17 4.59
C PRO A 855 -7.47 14.24 5.84
N PRO A 856 -6.36 13.47 5.88
CA PRO A 856 -5.20 13.76 5.02
C PRO A 856 -4.66 12.54 4.24
N THR A 857 -3.43 12.64 3.72
CA THR A 857 -2.87 11.76 2.67
C THR A 857 -2.34 10.40 3.15
N LEU A 858 -2.02 10.25 4.44
CA LEU A 858 -1.68 9.01 5.14
C LEU A 858 -2.32 9.10 6.53
N GLN A 859 -3.07 8.08 6.96
CA GLN A 859 -3.77 8.10 8.24
C GLN A 859 -4.09 6.68 8.74
N ARG A 860 -4.03 6.45 10.06
CA ARG A 860 -4.65 5.28 10.71
C ARG A 860 -6.17 5.43 10.69
N VAL A 861 -6.88 4.40 10.24
CA VAL A 861 -8.34 4.28 10.35
C VAL A 861 -8.65 3.79 11.77
N THR A 862 -9.30 4.62 12.58
CA THR A 862 -9.70 4.28 13.95
C THR A 862 -11.10 3.67 13.99
N GLY A 863 -11.36 2.76 14.92
CA GLY A 863 -12.68 2.15 15.11
C GLY A 863 -13.13 1.20 14.01
N VAL A 864 -12.20 0.61 13.26
CA VAL A 864 -12.45 -0.48 12.31
C VAL A 864 -11.35 -1.53 12.49
N SER A 865 -11.68 -2.81 12.64
CA SER A 865 -10.69 -3.89 12.69
C SER A 865 -10.32 -4.38 11.27
N PRO A 866 -9.10 -4.91 11.05
CA PRO A 866 -8.73 -5.53 9.77
C PRO A 866 -9.74 -6.59 9.32
N GLU A 867 -10.30 -7.32 10.28
CA GLU A 867 -11.35 -8.33 10.09
C GLU A 867 -12.62 -7.76 9.46
N GLN A 868 -13.08 -6.59 9.92
CA GLN A 868 -14.26 -5.93 9.35
C GLN A 868 -14.02 -5.53 7.89
N VAL A 869 -12.82 -5.02 7.58
CA VAL A 869 -12.45 -4.69 6.19
C VAL A 869 -12.45 -5.95 5.32
N LEU A 870 -11.76 -7.01 5.74
CA LEU A 870 -11.66 -8.28 5.02
C LEU A 870 -13.03 -8.91 4.78
N LYS A 871 -13.88 -8.97 5.82
CA LYS A 871 -15.25 -9.48 5.70
C LYS A 871 -16.09 -8.67 4.71
N ALA A 872 -15.95 -7.35 4.69
CA ALA A 872 -16.65 -6.46 3.75
C ALA A 872 -16.01 -6.37 2.34
N LEU A 873 -14.83 -6.97 2.14
CA LEU A 873 -14.21 -7.20 0.83
C LEU A 873 -14.76 -8.44 0.10
N GLY A 874 -15.64 -9.22 0.74
CA GLY A 874 -15.98 -10.58 0.30
C GLY A 874 -14.84 -11.60 0.52
N LEU A 875 -13.68 -11.13 0.98
CA LEU A 875 -12.54 -11.95 1.35
C LEU A 875 -12.80 -12.58 2.71
N ALA A 876 -13.36 -13.80 2.70
CA ALA A 876 -13.62 -14.55 3.91
C ALA A 876 -12.38 -14.61 4.80
N LEU A 877 -12.50 -14.09 6.02
CA LEU A 877 -11.58 -14.43 7.10
C LEU A 877 -11.53 -15.96 7.23
N PRO A 878 -10.35 -16.57 7.47
CA PRO A 878 -10.35 -17.85 8.15
C PRO A 878 -11.10 -17.63 9.47
N PRO A 879 -12.20 -18.37 9.72
CA PRO A 879 -13.13 -18.01 10.78
C PRO A 879 -12.50 -18.11 12.17
N GLU A 880 -13.01 -17.30 13.09
CA GLU A 880 -12.82 -17.48 14.54
C GLU A 880 -13.02 -18.97 14.88
N PRO A 881 -12.16 -19.54 15.73
CA PRO A 881 -11.50 -20.81 15.44
C PRO A 881 -12.49 -21.95 15.22
N LEU A 882 -12.87 -22.16 13.96
CA LEU A 882 -13.28 -23.47 13.54
C LEU A 882 -12.15 -24.43 13.87
N GLN A 883 -12.52 -25.54 14.48
CA GLN A 883 -11.86 -26.81 14.22
C GLN A 883 -12.05 -27.18 12.73
N ARG A 884 -11.41 -26.40 11.83
CA ARG A 884 -10.76 -27.03 10.69
C ARG A 884 -9.94 -28.16 11.29
N PRO A 885 -10.02 -29.40 10.79
CA PRO A 885 -9.11 -30.44 11.26
C PRO A 885 -7.71 -29.84 11.17
N GLY A 886 -6.98 -29.84 12.30
CA GLY A 886 -5.63 -29.30 12.33
C GLY A 886 -4.84 -29.92 11.17
N PRO A 887 -3.91 -29.20 10.51
CA PRO A 887 -3.15 -29.77 9.41
C PRO A 887 -2.60 -31.10 9.91
N SER A 888 -3.12 -32.20 9.35
CA SER A 888 -2.86 -33.56 9.87
C SER A 888 -1.37 -33.62 10.12
N VAL A 889 -0.92 -33.83 11.36
CA VAL A 889 0.44 -33.42 11.73
C VAL A 889 1.41 -34.38 11.04
N GLN A 890 1.83 -34.01 9.84
CA GLN A 890 2.42 -34.93 8.88
C GLN A 890 3.92 -34.92 9.12
N PRO A 891 4.55 -36.10 9.24
CA PRO A 891 5.97 -36.16 9.49
C PRO A 891 6.74 -35.51 8.34
N HIS A 892 7.83 -34.84 8.67
CA HIS A 892 8.75 -34.20 7.73
C HIS A 892 10.17 -34.67 8.03
N VAL A 893 10.94 -34.99 7.00
CA VAL A 893 12.30 -35.54 7.16
C VAL A 893 13.34 -34.52 6.72
N LEU A 894 14.24 -34.14 7.63
CA LEU A 894 15.45 -33.40 7.33
C LEU A 894 16.65 -34.36 7.23
N ILE A 895 17.28 -34.42 6.07
CA ILE A 895 18.49 -35.19 5.82
C ILE A 895 19.70 -34.25 5.89
N ILE A 896 20.71 -34.63 6.67
CA ILE A 896 21.97 -33.89 6.85
C ILE A 896 23.14 -34.80 6.44
N ASP A 897 23.49 -34.76 5.17
CA ASP A 897 24.56 -35.55 4.58
C ASP A 897 25.94 -35.01 5.04
N GLU A 898 26.90 -35.89 5.28
CA GLU A 898 28.26 -35.55 5.74
C GLU A 898 28.32 -34.70 7.04
N ILE A 899 27.44 -34.98 8.01
CA ILE A 899 27.20 -34.15 9.20
C ILE A 899 28.46 -33.76 9.99
N ASN A 900 29.50 -34.60 9.97
CA ASN A 900 30.76 -34.38 10.69
C ASN A 900 31.82 -33.56 9.93
N ARG A 901 31.59 -33.22 8.65
CA ARG A 901 32.43 -32.26 7.90
C ARG A 901 32.25 -30.82 8.37
N GLY A 902 31.10 -30.50 8.97
CA GLY A 902 30.83 -29.22 9.62
C GLY A 902 31.22 -29.22 11.10
N ASN A 903 31.43 -28.04 11.69
CA ASN A 903 31.51 -27.89 13.14
C ASN A 903 30.07 -27.86 13.71
N ILE A 904 29.53 -29.05 14.00
CA ILE A 904 28.13 -29.23 14.38
C ILE A 904 27.74 -28.37 15.60
N SER A 905 28.63 -28.23 16.59
CA SER A 905 28.39 -27.39 17.78
C SER A 905 28.29 -25.90 17.44
N LYS A 906 29.05 -25.41 16.44
CA LYS A 906 28.87 -24.04 15.90
C LYS A 906 27.57 -23.92 15.09
N ILE A 907 27.26 -24.94 14.27
CA ILE A 907 26.12 -24.92 13.32
C ILE A 907 24.76 -24.96 14.05
N PHE A 908 24.62 -25.76 15.10
CA PHE A 908 23.39 -25.84 15.90
C PHE A 908 23.38 -24.88 17.09
N GLY A 909 24.54 -24.44 17.60
CA GLY A 909 24.64 -23.61 18.80
C GLY A 909 23.90 -24.24 19.99
N GLU A 910 23.16 -23.41 20.74
CA GLU A 910 22.38 -23.82 21.91
C GLU A 910 21.12 -24.66 21.53
N LEU A 911 20.67 -24.55 20.28
CA LEU A 911 19.46 -25.22 19.75
C LEU A 911 19.62 -26.74 19.66
N ILE A 912 20.85 -27.23 19.78
CA ILE A 912 21.18 -28.64 19.99
C ILE A 912 20.31 -29.29 21.10
N THR A 913 19.92 -28.53 22.13
CA THR A 913 19.11 -29.03 23.24
C THR A 913 17.65 -29.30 22.86
N LEU A 914 17.10 -28.55 21.90
CA LEU A 914 15.73 -28.74 21.39
C LEU A 914 15.57 -30.03 20.57
N LEU A 915 16.66 -30.64 20.11
CA LEU A 915 16.61 -31.91 19.37
C LEU A 915 16.15 -33.08 20.24
N GLU A 916 16.38 -33.02 21.57
CA GLU A 916 16.01 -34.07 22.53
C GLU A 916 14.49 -34.33 22.51
N SER A 917 14.09 -35.60 22.45
CA SER A 917 12.67 -35.99 22.29
C SER A 917 11.76 -35.52 23.42
N SER A 918 12.27 -35.36 24.64
CA SER A 918 11.50 -34.80 25.77
C SER A 918 11.40 -33.27 25.75
N LYS A 919 12.24 -32.57 24.98
CA LYS A 919 12.31 -31.09 24.93
C LYS A 919 11.51 -30.47 23.76
N ARG A 920 10.83 -31.30 22.96
CA ARG A 920 10.06 -30.89 21.78
C ARG A 920 8.65 -30.42 22.13
N ALA A 921 8.07 -29.58 21.28
CA ALA A 921 6.66 -29.19 21.39
C ALA A 921 5.74 -30.43 21.36
N GLY A 922 4.89 -30.55 22.38
CA GLY A 922 4.06 -31.76 22.61
C GLY A 922 4.70 -32.83 23.51
N ALA A 923 5.91 -32.60 24.03
CA ALA A 923 6.56 -33.47 25.02
C ALA A 923 6.29 -33.05 26.48
N SER A 924 6.61 -33.93 27.42
CA SER A 924 6.47 -33.70 28.87
C SER A 924 7.44 -32.65 29.46
N GLU A 925 8.53 -32.32 28.77
CA GLU A 925 9.50 -31.29 29.17
C GLU A 925 9.73 -30.26 28.04
N ALA A 926 8.69 -30.00 27.24
CA ALA A 926 8.74 -29.13 26.06
C ALA A 926 9.43 -27.78 26.35
N LEU A 927 10.39 -27.42 25.50
CA LEU A 927 11.23 -26.25 25.67
C LEU A 927 11.25 -25.42 24.38
N SER A 928 11.56 -24.13 24.53
CA SER A 928 11.69 -23.18 23.42
C SER A 928 12.90 -22.27 23.65
N VAL A 929 13.57 -21.86 22.59
CA VAL A 929 14.78 -21.00 22.66
C VAL A 929 14.63 -19.80 21.73
N THR A 930 15.01 -18.62 22.20
CA THR A 930 15.03 -17.39 21.39
C THR A 930 16.26 -17.37 20.46
N LEU A 931 16.04 -17.18 19.16
CA LEU A 931 17.09 -17.19 18.15
C LEU A 931 17.94 -15.89 18.19
N PRO A 932 19.28 -15.98 18.09
CA PRO A 932 20.19 -14.85 18.29
C PRO A 932 20.13 -13.73 17.24
N LEU A 933 19.74 -14.00 15.98
CA LEU A 933 19.73 -12.96 14.93
C LEU A 933 18.31 -12.42 14.67
N SER A 934 17.30 -13.28 14.63
CA SER A 934 15.91 -12.89 14.36
C SER A 934 15.06 -12.58 15.59
N ARG A 935 15.58 -12.82 16.80
CA ARG A 935 14.86 -12.74 18.08
C ARG A 935 13.60 -13.63 18.19
N ARG A 936 13.31 -14.48 17.20
CA ARG A 936 12.16 -15.39 17.21
C ARG A 936 12.32 -16.51 18.23
N THR A 937 11.27 -16.84 18.96
CA THR A 937 11.22 -18.10 19.72
C THR A 937 11.09 -19.29 18.76
N LEU A 938 11.93 -20.31 18.94
CA LEU A 938 11.88 -21.60 18.23
C LEU A 938 11.51 -22.71 19.21
N SER A 939 10.55 -23.56 18.84
CA SER A 939 10.40 -24.91 19.40
C SER A 939 10.27 -25.95 18.30
N ILE A 940 10.90 -27.12 18.49
CA ILE A 940 10.94 -28.21 17.52
C ILE A 940 9.76 -29.16 17.77
N PRO A 941 8.97 -29.55 16.76
CA PRO A 941 7.85 -30.47 16.96
C PRO A 941 8.29 -31.93 16.97
N GLN A 942 7.44 -32.80 17.51
CA GLN A 942 7.64 -34.26 17.46
C GLN A 942 7.59 -34.84 16.02
N SER A 943 7.02 -34.10 15.05
CA SER A 943 6.88 -34.49 13.64
C SER A 943 8.12 -34.25 12.77
N LEU A 944 9.16 -33.55 13.26
CA LEU A 944 10.41 -33.37 12.53
C LEU A 944 11.38 -34.53 12.78
N TYR A 945 11.68 -35.32 11.76
CA TYR A 945 12.70 -36.37 11.83
C TYR A 945 14.02 -35.86 11.25
N VAL A 946 15.15 -36.16 11.89
CA VAL A 946 16.49 -35.74 11.45
C VAL A 946 17.36 -36.98 11.19
N ILE A 947 17.84 -37.12 9.94
CA ILE A 947 18.64 -38.24 9.47
C ILE A 947 19.99 -37.72 8.97
N GLY A 948 21.04 -37.88 9.77
CA GLY A 948 22.40 -37.55 9.37
C GLY A 948 23.08 -38.70 8.58
N THR A 949 24.04 -38.37 7.73
CA THR A 949 25.06 -39.34 7.27
C THR A 949 26.45 -38.91 7.74
N MET A 950 27.36 -39.87 7.87
CA MET A 950 28.65 -39.65 8.52
C MET A 950 29.73 -40.58 7.92
N ASN A 951 30.72 -40.02 7.23
CA ASN A 951 31.93 -40.76 6.86
C ASN A 951 32.86 -40.88 8.07
N THR A 952 33.40 -42.07 8.36
CA THR A 952 34.33 -42.28 9.49
C THR A 952 35.79 -42.44 9.12
N ALA A 953 36.12 -42.49 7.82
CA ALA A 953 37.50 -42.63 7.35
C ALA A 953 38.31 -41.32 7.42
N ASP A 954 37.67 -40.19 7.10
CA ASP A 954 38.33 -38.88 6.95
C ASP A 954 38.91 -38.40 8.30
N ARG A 955 40.23 -38.24 8.37
CA ARG A 955 40.92 -37.83 9.62
C ARG A 955 40.84 -36.31 9.89
N SER A 956 40.23 -35.54 8.99
CA SER A 956 40.11 -34.07 9.00
C SER A 956 38.79 -33.55 9.59
N LEU A 957 38.01 -34.43 10.24
CA LEU A 957 36.65 -34.17 10.70
C LEU A 957 36.57 -33.64 12.14
N THR A 958 35.51 -32.90 12.45
CA THR A 958 35.23 -32.47 13.82
C THR A 958 34.80 -33.66 14.66
N LEU A 959 35.44 -33.89 15.81
CA LEU A 959 35.00 -34.92 16.76
C LEU A 959 33.59 -34.59 17.28
N LEU A 960 32.64 -35.50 17.03
CA LEU A 960 31.27 -35.43 17.55
C LEU A 960 31.26 -35.43 19.09
N ASP A 961 30.90 -34.28 19.66
CA ASP A 961 30.74 -34.07 21.10
C ASP A 961 29.84 -35.14 21.75
N ALA A 962 30.14 -35.53 22.99
CA ALA A 962 29.26 -36.36 23.81
C ALA A 962 27.85 -35.76 23.94
N ALA A 963 27.74 -34.42 23.97
CA ALA A 963 26.46 -33.71 23.98
C ALA A 963 25.67 -33.84 22.68
N LEU A 964 26.32 -34.13 21.54
CA LEU A 964 25.63 -34.52 20.30
C LEU A 964 25.33 -36.02 20.30
N ARG A 965 26.30 -36.84 20.70
CA ARG A 965 26.19 -38.31 20.67
C ARG A 965 25.02 -38.84 21.51
N ARG A 966 24.67 -38.18 22.63
CA ARG A 966 23.49 -38.54 23.44
C ARG A 966 22.12 -38.24 22.78
N ARG A 967 22.09 -37.51 21.66
CA ARG A 967 20.87 -36.95 21.05
C ARG A 967 20.46 -37.61 19.73
N PHE A 968 21.33 -38.42 19.13
CA PHE A 968 21.10 -39.15 17.88
C PHE A 968 21.32 -40.65 18.09
N VAL A 969 20.51 -41.49 17.42
CA VAL A 969 20.75 -42.94 17.34
C VAL A 969 21.75 -43.23 16.23
N PHE A 970 22.90 -43.82 16.57
CA PHE A 970 23.96 -44.13 15.61
C PHE A 970 23.78 -45.52 15.00
N LYS A 971 23.43 -45.59 13.71
CA LYS A 971 23.29 -46.82 12.94
C LYS A 971 24.54 -47.03 12.07
N PRO A 972 25.32 -48.12 12.27
CA PRO A 972 26.49 -48.40 11.43
C PRO A 972 26.09 -48.89 10.03
N VAL A 973 26.90 -48.56 9.04
CA VAL A 973 26.77 -48.97 7.63
C VAL A 973 28.14 -49.38 7.11
N TRP A 974 28.45 -50.66 7.26
CA TRP A 974 29.71 -51.30 6.85
C TRP A 974 29.70 -51.74 5.38
N PRO A 975 30.85 -52.10 4.77
CA PRO A 975 30.86 -52.76 3.48
C PRO A 975 30.14 -54.11 3.55
N GLU A 976 29.30 -54.37 2.56
CA GLU A 976 28.66 -55.67 2.29
C GLU A 976 29.32 -56.25 1.01
N PRO A 977 30.39 -57.07 1.09
CA PRO A 977 31.03 -57.69 -0.08
C PRO A 977 30.11 -58.64 -0.85
N GLU A 978 29.12 -59.25 -0.19
CA GLU A 978 28.10 -60.14 -0.75
C GLU A 978 27.16 -59.46 -1.78
N LEU A 979 27.25 -58.14 -1.93
CA LEU A 979 26.57 -57.43 -3.02
C LEU A 979 27.34 -57.52 -4.36
N LEU A 980 28.62 -57.91 -4.35
CA LEU A 980 29.49 -57.93 -5.53
C LEU A 980 29.39 -59.24 -6.34
N PRO A 981 29.56 -59.18 -7.67
CA PRO A 981 29.55 -60.37 -8.52
C PRO A 981 30.90 -61.12 -8.47
N VAL A 982 30.85 -62.40 -8.83
CA VAL A 982 32.03 -63.14 -9.32
C VAL A 982 32.06 -62.96 -10.85
N LEU A 983 33.20 -62.52 -11.39
CA LEU A 983 33.38 -62.33 -12.83
C LEU A 983 34.13 -63.54 -13.43
N THR A 984 33.56 -64.14 -14.47
CA THR A 984 34.22 -65.19 -15.25
C THR A 984 34.94 -64.56 -16.43
N LEU A 985 36.27 -64.53 -16.39
CA LEU A 985 37.12 -63.84 -17.36
C LEU A 985 38.12 -64.85 -17.94
N GLU A 986 38.01 -65.16 -19.24
CA GLU A 986 38.95 -66.02 -19.99
C GLU A 986 39.35 -67.31 -19.23
N HIS A 987 38.32 -68.05 -18.80
CA HIS A 987 38.40 -69.30 -18.02
C HIS A 987 38.88 -69.17 -16.56
N THR A 988 39.19 -67.98 -16.07
CA THR A 988 39.57 -67.71 -14.67
C THR A 988 38.46 -66.95 -13.92
N GLY A 989 38.19 -67.31 -12.66
CA GLY A 989 37.19 -66.66 -11.81
C GLY A 989 37.79 -65.55 -10.93
N LEU A 990 37.35 -64.31 -11.15
CA LEU A 990 37.69 -63.16 -10.32
C LEU A 990 36.54 -62.87 -9.33
N ASP A 991 36.74 -63.26 -8.07
CA ASP A 991 35.75 -63.10 -7.00
C ASP A 991 35.94 -61.74 -6.31
N LEU A 992 35.18 -60.74 -6.74
CA LEU A 992 35.26 -59.38 -6.19
C LEU A 992 34.83 -59.31 -4.71
N ARG A 993 34.05 -60.28 -4.24
CA ARG A 993 33.63 -60.41 -2.83
C ARG A 993 34.83 -60.75 -1.96
N LYS A 994 35.63 -61.75 -2.37
CA LYS A 994 36.91 -62.12 -1.73
C LYS A 994 37.94 -61.01 -1.84
N PHE A 995 38.09 -60.41 -3.02
CA PHE A 995 39.01 -59.29 -3.25
C PHE A 995 38.77 -58.13 -2.28
N LEU A 996 37.51 -57.67 -2.15
CA LEU A 996 37.17 -56.59 -1.24
C LEU A 996 37.33 -56.99 0.24
N PHE A 997 36.89 -58.19 0.62
CA PHE A 997 37.03 -58.69 1.99
C PHE A 997 38.49 -58.73 2.46
N VAL A 998 39.39 -59.31 1.66
CA VAL A 998 40.81 -59.47 2.02
C VAL A 998 41.57 -58.14 2.02
N ILE A 999 41.23 -57.20 1.13
CA ILE A 999 41.76 -55.84 1.19
C ILE A 999 41.27 -55.12 2.46
N ASN A 1000 39.98 -55.25 2.80
CA ASN A 1000 39.40 -54.59 3.97
C ASN A 1000 39.96 -55.13 5.29
N ASP A 1001 40.09 -56.45 5.45
CA ASP A 1001 40.73 -57.07 6.63
C ASP A 1001 42.18 -56.58 6.79
N ARG A 1002 42.96 -56.47 5.71
CA ARG A 1002 44.31 -55.88 5.76
C ARG A 1002 44.29 -54.40 6.16
N ILE A 1003 43.35 -53.60 5.64
CA ILE A 1003 43.20 -52.18 6.03
C ILE A 1003 42.77 -52.05 7.50
N GLU A 1004 41.88 -52.91 8.00
CA GLU A 1004 41.46 -52.91 9.39
C GLU A 1004 42.63 -53.27 10.32
N ARG A 1005 43.45 -54.27 9.94
CA ARG A 1005 44.65 -54.67 10.69
C ARG A 1005 45.80 -53.66 10.62
N LEU A 1006 45.94 -52.88 9.54
CA LEU A 1006 47.03 -51.92 9.35
C LEU A 1006 46.67 -50.46 9.72
N LEU A 1007 45.39 -50.10 9.78
CA LEU A 1007 44.90 -48.75 10.09
C LEU A 1007 43.74 -48.75 11.09
N SER A 1008 42.54 -49.13 10.62
CA SER A 1008 41.29 -49.05 11.38
C SER A 1008 40.12 -49.59 10.55
N ARG A 1009 39.16 -50.25 11.21
CA ARG A 1009 37.86 -50.64 10.63
C ARG A 1009 37.09 -49.47 10.01
N GLU A 1010 37.33 -48.25 10.49
CA GLU A 1010 36.63 -47.04 10.02
C GLU A 1010 37.13 -46.58 8.63
N GLN A 1011 38.28 -47.11 8.16
CA GLN A 1011 38.90 -46.79 6.87
C GLN A 1011 38.76 -47.90 5.82
N VAL A 1012 37.97 -48.96 6.05
CA VAL A 1012 37.79 -50.02 5.03
C VAL A 1012 37.03 -49.52 3.79
N ILE A 1013 37.17 -50.20 2.66
CA ILE A 1013 36.61 -49.78 1.36
C ILE A 1013 35.18 -50.31 1.19
N GLY A 1014 34.23 -49.44 0.85
CA GLY A 1014 32.85 -49.84 0.56
C GLY A 1014 32.65 -50.50 -0.81
N HIS A 1015 31.60 -51.33 -0.94
CA HIS A 1015 31.28 -52.03 -2.18
C HIS A 1015 31.00 -51.13 -3.39
N ALA A 1016 30.64 -49.85 -3.21
CA ALA A 1016 30.29 -48.95 -4.32
C ALA A 1016 31.50 -48.53 -5.19
N TYR A 1017 32.72 -48.92 -4.82
CA TYR A 1017 33.89 -48.84 -5.69
C TYR A 1017 33.92 -49.95 -6.75
N LEU A 1018 33.27 -51.09 -6.50
CA LEU A 1018 33.28 -52.29 -7.35
C LEU A 1018 31.89 -52.70 -7.91
N LEU A 1019 30.82 -52.01 -7.49
CA LEU A 1019 29.47 -52.18 -8.07
C LEU A 1019 29.32 -51.46 -9.43
N GLY A 1020 28.57 -52.09 -10.34
CA GLY A 1020 28.18 -51.49 -11.63
C GLY A 1020 29.30 -51.36 -12.67
N LEU A 1021 30.46 -52.00 -12.43
CA LEU A 1021 31.56 -52.03 -13.38
C LEU A 1021 31.23 -52.88 -14.62
N PRO A 1022 31.84 -52.60 -15.79
CA PRO A 1022 31.87 -53.54 -16.90
C PRO A 1022 32.40 -54.90 -16.46
N ALA A 1023 31.81 -55.99 -16.96
CA ALA A 1023 32.23 -57.36 -16.67
C ALA A 1023 33.50 -57.76 -17.47
N THR A 1024 34.55 -56.96 -17.35
CA THR A 1024 35.85 -57.12 -18.03
C THR A 1024 36.99 -56.85 -17.06
N LEU A 1025 38.19 -57.37 -17.35
CA LEU A 1025 39.36 -57.13 -16.50
C LEU A 1025 39.68 -55.62 -16.39
N GLU A 1026 39.68 -54.90 -17.51
CA GLU A 1026 39.94 -53.44 -17.52
C GLU A 1026 38.89 -52.64 -16.73
N GLY A 1027 37.63 -53.12 -16.64
CA GLY A 1027 36.60 -52.49 -15.80
C GLY A 1027 36.95 -52.54 -14.31
N VAL A 1028 37.48 -53.67 -13.84
CA VAL A 1028 38.01 -53.81 -12.47
C VAL A 1028 39.35 -53.10 -12.32
N ALA A 1029 40.22 -53.17 -13.34
CA ALA A 1029 41.53 -52.56 -13.32
C ALA A 1029 41.46 -51.03 -13.22
N SER A 1030 40.59 -50.38 -13.99
CA SER A 1030 40.29 -48.95 -13.87
C SER A 1030 39.77 -48.60 -12.47
N ALA A 1031 38.80 -49.37 -11.93
CA ALA A 1031 38.30 -49.13 -10.58
C ALA A 1031 39.39 -49.27 -9.50
N VAL A 1032 40.33 -50.20 -9.65
CA VAL A 1032 41.47 -50.34 -8.75
C VAL A 1032 42.47 -49.20 -8.95
N ARG A 1033 42.90 -48.94 -10.19
CA ARG A 1033 43.89 -47.94 -10.60
C ARG A 1033 43.50 -46.49 -10.29
N GLU A 1034 42.23 -46.13 -10.50
CA GLU A 1034 41.77 -44.74 -10.51
C GLU A 1034 40.90 -44.37 -9.30
N ARG A 1035 40.43 -45.35 -8.52
CA ARG A 1035 39.51 -45.09 -7.39
C ARG A 1035 39.93 -45.72 -6.06
N ILE A 1036 40.47 -46.94 -6.07
CA ILE A 1036 40.94 -47.62 -4.84
C ILE A 1036 42.38 -47.24 -4.51
N LEU A 1037 43.28 -47.29 -5.50
CA LEU A 1037 44.70 -47.01 -5.28
C LEU A 1037 44.95 -45.57 -4.78
N PRO A 1038 44.37 -44.49 -5.35
CA PRO A 1038 44.51 -43.14 -4.79
C PRO A 1038 43.94 -43.00 -3.37
N LEU A 1039 42.89 -43.76 -3.03
CA LEU A 1039 42.33 -43.79 -1.68
C LEU A 1039 43.30 -44.47 -0.68
N LEU A 1040 44.04 -45.49 -1.12
CA LEU A 1040 45.11 -46.10 -0.34
C LEU A 1040 46.33 -45.16 -0.21
N GLU A 1041 46.69 -44.41 -1.25
CA GLU A 1041 47.72 -43.37 -1.20
C GLU A 1041 47.40 -42.31 -0.13
N GLU A 1042 46.15 -41.84 -0.06
CA GLU A 1042 45.67 -40.93 0.99
C GLU A 1042 45.68 -41.58 2.38
N TYR A 1043 45.06 -42.75 2.53
CA TYR A 1043 44.94 -43.43 3.83
C TYR A 1043 46.28 -43.80 4.47
N PHE A 1044 47.29 -44.11 3.66
CA PHE A 1044 48.63 -44.50 4.10
C PHE A 1044 49.67 -43.36 4.00
N PHE A 1045 49.27 -42.15 3.61
CA PHE A 1045 50.16 -40.98 3.47
C PHE A 1045 51.40 -41.26 2.58
N GLU A 1046 51.15 -41.80 1.38
CA GLU A 1046 52.18 -42.28 0.44
C GLU A 1046 53.14 -43.36 1.01
N ASP A 1047 52.77 -44.09 2.06
CA ASP A 1047 53.51 -45.30 2.48
C ASP A 1047 53.22 -46.48 1.54
N TRP A 1048 53.86 -46.43 0.37
CA TRP A 1048 53.84 -47.46 -0.67
C TRP A 1048 54.27 -48.85 -0.17
N SER A 1049 54.94 -48.97 0.97
CA SER A 1049 55.24 -50.27 1.58
C SER A 1049 53.97 -50.92 2.14
N LYS A 1050 53.14 -50.14 2.85
CA LYS A 1050 51.84 -50.61 3.39
C LYS A 1050 50.79 -50.78 2.30
N ILE A 1051 50.77 -49.92 1.28
CA ILE A 1051 49.88 -50.08 0.11
C ILE A 1051 50.15 -51.43 -0.59
N ARG A 1052 51.44 -51.80 -0.76
CA ARG A 1052 51.83 -53.12 -1.27
C ARG A 1052 51.39 -54.27 -0.37
N GLU A 1053 51.45 -54.11 0.95
CA GLU A 1053 50.98 -55.11 1.90
C GLU A 1053 49.46 -55.33 1.79
N VAL A 1054 48.65 -54.26 1.73
CA VAL A 1054 47.20 -54.32 1.49
C VAL A 1054 46.89 -55.04 0.17
N LEU A 1055 47.56 -54.66 -0.92
CA LEU A 1055 47.42 -55.30 -2.23
C LEU A 1055 48.04 -56.71 -2.30
N GLY A 1056 48.72 -57.18 -1.26
CA GLY A 1056 49.38 -58.49 -1.20
C GLY A 1056 50.58 -58.65 -2.13
N ASP A 1057 51.10 -57.57 -2.72
CA ASP A 1057 52.18 -57.60 -3.72
C ASP A 1057 53.45 -58.34 -3.26
N PRO A 1058 53.92 -58.26 -1.99
CA PRO A 1058 55.08 -59.03 -1.54
C PRO A 1058 54.92 -60.56 -1.67
N GLY A 1059 53.69 -61.07 -1.79
CA GLY A 1059 53.39 -62.49 -2.01
C GLY A 1059 53.21 -62.91 -3.48
N LYS A 1060 53.36 -62.00 -4.44
CA LYS A 1060 53.09 -62.25 -5.88
C LYS A 1060 54.38 -62.32 -6.72
N PRO A 1061 54.37 -63.04 -7.86
CA PRO A 1061 55.37 -62.89 -8.93
C PRO A 1061 55.54 -61.43 -9.36
N LEU A 1062 56.74 -61.03 -9.80
CA LEU A 1062 57.07 -59.63 -10.07
C LEU A 1062 56.16 -58.99 -11.12
N GLU A 1063 55.85 -59.72 -12.18
CA GLU A 1063 54.92 -59.36 -13.24
C GLU A 1063 53.48 -59.12 -12.76
N ALA A 1064 53.07 -59.76 -11.65
CA ALA A 1064 51.75 -59.64 -11.04
C ALA A 1064 51.69 -58.67 -9.84
N GLN A 1065 52.80 -58.02 -9.46
CA GLN A 1065 52.80 -56.95 -8.47
C GLN A 1065 52.29 -55.64 -9.08
N PHE A 1066 51.31 -54.99 -8.47
CA PHE A 1066 50.80 -53.68 -8.92
C PHE A 1066 51.84 -52.57 -8.70
N ILE A 1067 52.64 -52.66 -7.63
CA ILE A 1067 53.70 -51.72 -7.30
C ILE A 1067 55.02 -52.49 -7.12
N HIS A 1068 56.03 -52.13 -7.91
CA HIS A 1068 57.41 -52.63 -7.77
C HIS A 1068 58.19 -51.84 -6.73
N GLN A 1069 59.01 -52.56 -5.97
CA GLN A 1069 59.99 -52.00 -5.04
C GLN A 1069 61.38 -52.05 -5.69
N ILE A 1070 62.04 -50.90 -5.80
CA ILE A 1070 63.30 -50.72 -6.53
C ILE A 1070 64.35 -50.15 -5.59
N GLY A 1071 65.54 -50.75 -5.56
CA GLY A 1071 66.64 -50.36 -4.68
C GLY A 1071 66.81 -51.29 -3.47
N LYS A 1072 67.79 -50.98 -2.60
CA LYS A 1072 68.16 -51.75 -1.41
C LYS A 1072 68.70 -50.82 -0.33
N GLY A 1073 68.52 -51.19 0.94
CA GLY A 1073 69.00 -50.38 2.08
C GLY A 1073 68.13 -49.13 2.28
N SER A 1074 68.76 -47.96 2.41
CA SER A 1074 68.07 -46.68 2.64
C SER A 1074 67.49 -46.04 1.38
N GLU A 1075 67.95 -46.42 0.18
CA GLU A 1075 67.35 -45.98 -1.09
C GLU A 1075 66.32 -47.01 -1.60
N ILE A 1076 65.13 -46.98 -1.02
CA ILE A 1076 63.97 -47.71 -1.53
C ILE A 1076 63.08 -46.73 -2.29
N ARG A 1077 62.73 -47.06 -3.53
CA ARG A 1077 61.80 -46.30 -4.38
C ARG A 1077 60.71 -47.23 -4.90
N TYR A 1078 59.49 -46.71 -5.02
CA TYR A 1078 58.34 -47.49 -5.50
C TYR A 1078 57.92 -47.00 -6.88
N ARG A 1079 57.39 -47.89 -7.72
CA ARG A 1079 56.81 -47.56 -9.03
C ARG A 1079 55.62 -48.45 -9.32
N LEU A 1080 54.57 -47.88 -9.89
CA LEU A 1080 53.46 -48.65 -10.45
C LEU A 1080 53.91 -49.49 -11.65
N ASN A 1081 53.33 -50.68 -11.78
CA ASN A 1081 53.52 -51.61 -12.88
C ASN A 1081 52.24 -51.63 -13.74
N PRO A 1082 52.19 -50.92 -14.89
CA PRO A 1082 51.00 -50.88 -15.73
C PRO A 1082 50.56 -52.24 -16.27
N GLN A 1083 51.49 -53.21 -16.41
CA GLN A 1083 51.19 -54.54 -16.94
C GLN A 1083 50.37 -55.39 -15.96
N ALA A 1084 50.56 -55.21 -14.64
CA ALA A 1084 49.80 -55.94 -13.63
C ALA A 1084 48.29 -55.62 -13.67
N PHE A 1085 47.92 -54.39 -14.06
CA PHE A 1085 46.52 -54.02 -14.25
C PHE A 1085 45.84 -54.78 -15.40
N GLY A 1086 46.62 -55.24 -16.39
CA GLY A 1086 46.16 -56.14 -17.45
C GLY A 1086 46.30 -57.64 -17.14
N ASN A 1087 46.82 -58.02 -15.96
CA ASN A 1087 47.02 -59.42 -15.57
C ASN A 1087 46.01 -59.83 -14.49
N ILE A 1088 45.16 -60.82 -14.77
CA ILE A 1088 44.18 -61.35 -13.81
C ILE A 1088 44.81 -61.94 -12.55
N GLU A 1089 46.03 -62.50 -12.65
CA GLU A 1089 46.78 -63.03 -11.50
C GLU A 1089 47.16 -61.97 -10.48
N ALA A 1090 47.29 -60.71 -10.90
CA ALA A 1090 47.55 -59.59 -9.97
C ALA A 1090 46.37 -59.35 -9.02
N PHE A 1091 45.15 -59.64 -9.47
CA PHE A 1091 43.90 -59.48 -8.70
C PHE A 1091 43.54 -60.76 -7.92
N THR A 1092 43.64 -61.94 -8.53
CA THR A 1092 43.38 -63.21 -7.82
C THR A 1092 44.44 -63.47 -6.75
N GLY A 1093 45.71 -63.11 -7.03
CA GLY A 1093 46.82 -63.17 -6.08
C GLY A 1093 46.66 -62.28 -4.84
N VAL A 1094 45.70 -61.35 -4.82
CA VAL A 1094 45.36 -60.59 -3.60
C VAL A 1094 44.78 -61.51 -2.53
N TYR A 1095 43.92 -62.46 -2.92
CA TYR A 1095 43.17 -63.36 -2.01
C TYR A 1095 43.59 -64.84 -2.09
N ALA A 1096 44.50 -65.22 -3.00
CA ALA A 1096 44.95 -66.60 -3.22
C ALA A 1096 45.59 -67.31 -2.01
N GLN A 1097 45.91 -66.59 -0.93
CA GLN A 1097 46.46 -67.13 0.33
C GLN A 1097 45.43 -67.30 1.45
N VAL A 1098 44.14 -67.03 1.19
CA VAL A 1098 43.06 -67.11 2.19
C VAL A 1098 42.22 -68.36 1.92
N ASN A 1099 41.95 -69.18 2.94
CA ASN A 1099 41.12 -70.37 2.75
C ASN A 1099 39.64 -69.99 2.57
N ASP A 1100 38.90 -70.82 1.85
CA ASP A 1100 37.45 -70.65 1.70
C ASP A 1100 36.68 -70.75 3.04
N ALA A 1101 37.27 -71.41 4.05
CA ALA A 1101 36.72 -71.47 5.41
C ALA A 1101 36.86 -70.16 6.20
N ASP A 1102 37.81 -69.29 5.82
CA ASP A 1102 38.04 -67.98 6.45
C ASP A 1102 37.16 -66.87 5.83
N PHE A 1103 36.32 -67.22 4.83
CA PHE A 1103 35.49 -66.28 4.07
C PHE A 1103 33.99 -66.42 4.44
N PRO A 1104 33.41 -65.49 5.22
CA PRO A 1104 32.13 -65.72 5.92
C PRO A 1104 30.86 -65.63 5.05
N PHE A 1105 30.99 -65.40 3.74
CA PHE A 1105 29.86 -65.14 2.82
C PHE A 1105 29.54 -66.31 1.86
N ASN A 1106 30.04 -67.51 2.15
CA ASN A 1106 29.73 -68.76 1.43
C ASN A 1106 29.04 -69.77 2.37
N ALA A 1107 27.92 -69.37 2.97
CA ALA A 1107 27.05 -70.19 3.83
C ALA A 1107 25.67 -70.37 3.20
#